data_AF-A0A962UQ74-F1
#
_entry.id   AF-A0A962UQ74-F1
#
_cell.length_a   1.000
_cell.length_b   1.000
_cell.length_c   1.000
_cell.angle_alpha   90.00
_cell.angle_beta   90.00
_cell.angle_gamma   90.00
#
_symmetry.space_group_name_H-M   'P 1'
#
loop_
_entity.id
_entity.type
_entity.pdbx_description
1 polymer ?
#
loop_
_entity_poly.entity_id
_entity_poly.type
_entity_poly.pdbx_seq_one_letter_code
_entity_poly.pdbx_strand_id
1 'polypeptide(L)'
;MPRSDLPNRRSLPWMLLTVMLVAACSERGALDLSSDVPSSPTVPAEQVGKSVPAGAPVARPDPPPDLFTGDLAALKKRGRLRILIPANVGGAFYLPREGWPVEAQHAAAERFARNHGMQPELVPVASFADMIPSLLSGRGDLIAANLTVTEQRRGKIAFSVPITTVRQQVLVAHDNQDIKQLDDLAGKRVMLDRGSSFWERMEVHRARLPGIELIPRPAEMTDEEELDQVASGRVDASIRDSNVASMYLNYRDDLRHAFDLPGIDDIAWGLRPDAHKLRAALNKYLHLEFVADAGQARFKGDWKEIVKRRVLRVVMPNNAASYFLHRGELQGFEYELAKAFADANKLRLEVLVPETHEQLLDWLIEGRADIAAGFLDPESVTGVRAAAVAFSRPYHYAARHLVVAAGDQREGLAALNGSKVTVRRSSPYWNDLQRLQGDGARFELVAAAEDTETEELIAQVAQGEIDATVADGHLLDIELARGLNVKSGFVLSDERPHAAAVRAGNPVLLENLNSFVKKQYRGLVYNILYKKYFTNSSNVRDLAAGRVGGGGNGLSPYDTLTRKYAEKYGFDWRLITAQMYQESRFDPNAKSFAGARGLMQVMPRTAKFMGFEQIEEPEDSIHAGVKYLDWVRNRFEDSLPFNERLWFTLAAYNAGHGHVDDARRLARQQGLDGDSWFGNTEKAMLLLSKNKYAKKARYGYVRGIEPVSYVRDIRTRYRAYADIAEKRLSGTQGTAADGRLVQVASAAR
;
A
#
# COMPACT_ATOMS: atom_id res chain seq x y z
N MET A 1 39.43 57.85 -16.51
CA MET A 1 38.89 58.88 -15.58
C MET A 1 38.13 58.17 -14.45
N PRO A 2 37.92 58.81 -13.27
CA PRO A 2 37.86 58.08 -11.99
C PRO A 2 36.51 58.15 -11.22
N ARG A 3 36.57 57.75 -9.94
CA ARG A 3 35.48 57.59 -8.94
C ARG A 3 34.89 58.90 -8.40
N SER A 4 33.64 58.83 -7.92
CA SER A 4 33.07 59.53 -6.72
C SER A 4 31.57 59.23 -6.60
N ASP A 5 30.84 59.33 -5.48
CA ASP A 5 31.12 58.98 -4.06
C ASP A 5 29.76 58.93 -3.28
N LEU A 6 29.77 58.53 -2.00
CA LEU A 6 28.63 58.52 -1.05
C LEU A 6 28.45 59.93 -0.37
N PRO A 7 27.44 60.26 0.51
CA PRO A 7 26.71 59.36 1.45
C PRO A 7 25.26 59.69 1.93
N ASN A 8 24.73 58.74 2.73
CA ASN A 8 23.73 58.80 3.83
C ASN A 8 23.05 60.13 4.27
N ARG A 9 21.78 59.98 4.71
CA ARG A 9 21.30 60.47 6.04
C ARG A 9 20.21 59.56 6.66
N ARG A 10 20.11 59.59 8.00
CA ARG A 10 19.04 58.97 8.85
C ARG A 10 17.95 60.05 9.14
N SER A 11 16.83 59.87 9.84
CA SER A 11 16.39 58.89 10.86
C SER A 11 14.86 58.88 11.09
N LEU A 12 14.39 57.99 11.98
CA LEU A 12 13.05 57.88 12.62
C LEU A 12 12.56 59.18 13.32
N PRO A 13 11.25 59.35 13.71
CA PRO A 13 10.57 58.53 14.74
C PRO A 13 9.03 58.28 14.62
N TRP A 14 8.49 57.54 15.61
CA TRP A 14 7.06 57.37 15.94
C TRP A 14 6.66 58.25 17.15
N MET A 15 5.39 58.65 17.28
CA MET A 15 4.57 58.39 18.48
C MET A 15 3.07 58.72 18.31
N LEU A 16 2.25 58.29 19.29
CA LEU A 16 0.77 58.28 19.29
C LEU A 16 0.10 59.64 19.51
N LEU A 17 -1.20 59.72 19.19
CA LEU A 17 -2.18 60.47 19.99
C LEU A 17 -3.55 59.75 20.02
N THR A 18 -4.32 59.98 21.09
CA THR A 18 -5.65 59.40 21.38
C THR A 18 -6.51 60.45 22.11
N VAL A 19 -7.86 60.43 21.97
CA VAL A 19 -8.92 60.71 22.99
C VAL A 19 -10.27 61.15 22.36
N MET A 20 -11.37 60.91 23.09
CA MET A 20 -12.80 61.13 22.76
C MET A 20 -13.37 62.52 23.17
N LEU A 21 -14.61 62.83 22.74
CA LEU A 21 -15.75 63.51 23.45
C LEU A 21 -16.84 63.86 22.40
N VAL A 22 -18.15 64.10 22.62
CA VAL A 22 -19.15 64.19 23.74
C VAL A 22 -20.42 63.44 23.22
N ALA A 23 -21.47 62.93 23.90
CA ALA A 23 -22.11 63.03 25.23
C ALA A 23 -22.52 61.58 25.73
N ALA A 24 -23.30 61.23 26.78
CA ALA A 24 -24.39 61.84 27.60
C ALA A 24 -25.74 62.04 26.84
N CYS A 25 -26.96 61.90 27.38
CA CYS A 25 -27.57 61.45 28.67
C CYS A 25 -29.05 61.03 28.36
N SER A 26 -29.92 60.44 29.19
CA SER A 26 -29.99 59.74 30.50
C SER A 26 -31.44 59.10 30.58
N GLU A 27 -32.05 58.48 31.60
CA GLU A 27 -31.81 58.19 33.03
C GLU A 27 -32.78 57.04 33.48
N ARG A 28 -32.48 56.29 34.57
CA ARG A 28 -33.36 55.29 35.29
C ARG A 28 -33.69 53.98 34.55
N GLY A 29 -33.81 52.83 35.23
CA GLY A 29 -33.59 52.53 36.65
C GLY A 29 -33.70 51.02 36.94
N ALA A 30 -32.93 50.51 37.90
CA ALA A 30 -32.62 49.10 38.15
C ALA A 30 -33.81 48.11 38.26
N LEU A 31 -33.54 46.86 37.83
CA LEU A 31 -33.76 45.67 38.67
C LEU A 31 -32.86 44.49 38.20
N ASP A 32 -32.67 43.53 39.11
CA ASP A 32 -31.89 42.29 38.92
C ASP A 32 -32.76 41.17 38.31
N LEU A 33 -32.14 40.29 37.51
CA LEU A 33 -32.57 38.91 37.29
C LEU A 33 -31.57 38.11 36.43
N SER A 34 -31.55 36.79 36.63
CA SER A 34 -30.62 35.85 35.99
C SER A 34 -31.11 35.29 34.65
N SER A 35 -30.17 34.67 33.92
CA SER A 35 -30.36 33.55 32.98
C SER A 35 -31.37 33.68 31.83
N ASP A 36 -30.86 33.60 30.60
CA ASP A 36 -31.33 32.55 29.68
C ASP A 36 -30.29 32.22 28.59
N VAL A 37 -29.96 30.93 28.45
CA VAL A 37 -29.20 30.33 27.34
C VAL A 37 -29.89 29.01 27.01
N PRO A 38 -30.23 28.69 25.74
CA PRO A 38 -31.10 27.55 25.42
C PRO A 38 -30.55 26.20 25.90
N SER A 39 -31.30 25.53 26.77
CA SER A 39 -30.93 24.25 27.38
C SER A 39 -31.30 23.04 26.51
N SER A 40 -30.40 22.06 26.43
CA SER A 40 -30.72 20.70 25.99
C SER A 40 -31.85 20.07 26.84
N PRO A 41 -32.67 19.15 26.29
CA PRO A 41 -33.82 18.61 27.01
C PRO A 41 -33.40 17.70 28.17
N THR A 42 -33.64 18.16 29.41
CA THR A 42 -33.48 17.36 30.63
C THR A 42 -34.72 16.53 30.92
N VAL A 43 -34.55 15.22 31.14
CA VAL A 43 -35.61 14.34 31.66
C VAL A 43 -35.79 14.59 33.17
N PRO A 44 -37.03 14.65 33.72
CA PRO A 44 -37.24 14.96 35.14
C PRO A 44 -36.67 13.92 36.10
N ALA A 45 -35.98 14.40 37.14
CA ALA A 45 -35.38 13.57 38.19
C ALA A 45 -36.36 13.30 39.36
N GLU A 46 -37.47 12.60 39.10
CA GLU A 46 -38.43 12.19 40.14
C GLU A 46 -38.81 10.70 40.07
N GLN A 47 -37.80 9.81 40.23
CA GLN A 47 -38.03 8.43 40.67
C GLN A 47 -36.80 7.70 41.23
N VAL A 48 -35.97 8.38 42.05
CA VAL A 48 -34.94 7.70 42.86
C VAL A 48 -35.63 6.97 44.02
N GLY A 49 -35.97 5.69 43.85
CA GLY A 49 -36.62 4.94 44.92
C GLY A 49 -37.36 3.64 44.58
N LYS A 50 -36.99 2.91 43.51
CA LYS A 50 -37.47 1.53 43.28
C LYS A 50 -36.34 0.61 42.89
N SER A 51 -36.39 -0.62 43.40
CA SER A 51 -35.41 -1.68 43.14
C SER A 51 -35.41 -2.08 41.66
N VAL A 52 -34.23 -2.43 41.16
CA VAL A 52 -34.09 -3.10 39.86
C VAL A 52 -34.89 -4.41 39.92
N PRO A 53 -35.81 -4.69 38.98
CA PRO A 53 -36.53 -5.95 38.96
C PRO A 53 -35.56 -7.09 38.62
N ALA A 54 -35.52 -8.11 39.48
CA ALA A 54 -34.74 -9.33 39.23
C ALA A 54 -35.35 -10.09 38.04
N GLY A 55 -34.82 -9.85 36.84
CA GLY A 55 -35.43 -10.39 35.62
C GLY A 55 -34.82 -9.90 34.30
N ALA A 56 -33.55 -9.45 34.29
CA ALA A 56 -32.83 -9.39 33.02
C ALA A 56 -32.70 -10.81 32.46
N PRO A 57 -32.95 -11.06 31.17
CA PRO A 57 -32.82 -12.40 30.61
C PRO A 57 -31.36 -12.85 30.76
N VAL A 58 -31.16 -14.00 31.41
CA VAL A 58 -29.84 -14.66 31.43
C VAL A 58 -29.37 -14.76 29.98
N ALA A 59 -28.18 -14.23 29.70
CA ALA A 59 -27.60 -14.31 28.37
C ALA A 59 -27.64 -15.76 27.91
N ARG A 60 -28.20 -16.01 26.72
CA ARG A 60 -28.14 -17.35 26.13
C ARG A 60 -26.66 -17.71 26.09
N PRO A 61 -26.24 -18.90 26.59
CA PRO A 61 -24.84 -19.28 26.48
C PRO A 61 -24.45 -19.20 25.00
N ASP A 62 -23.30 -18.58 24.74
CA ASP A 62 -22.79 -18.45 23.37
C ASP A 62 -22.84 -19.83 22.67
N PRO A 63 -23.21 -19.89 21.38
CA PRO A 63 -23.13 -21.14 20.65
C PRO A 63 -21.71 -21.69 20.80
N PRO A 64 -21.56 -23.00 21.09
CA PRO A 64 -20.26 -23.58 21.45
C PRO A 64 -19.24 -23.19 20.38
N PRO A 65 -18.05 -22.69 20.77
CA PRO A 65 -17.15 -22.01 19.85
C PRO A 65 -16.87 -22.91 18.65
N ASP A 66 -17.04 -22.37 17.45
CA ASP A 66 -16.95 -23.09 16.17
C ASP A 66 -15.47 -23.42 15.87
N LEU A 67 -14.90 -24.35 16.65
CA LEU A 67 -13.48 -24.70 16.68
C LEU A 67 -13.03 -25.27 15.34
N PHE A 68 -11.96 -24.70 14.80
CA PHE A 68 -11.45 -25.03 13.47
C PHE A 68 -9.97 -24.68 13.37
N THR A 69 -9.17 -25.59 12.79
CA THR A 69 -7.70 -25.50 12.74
C THR A 69 -7.11 -25.45 11.33
N GLY A 70 -7.94 -25.49 10.28
CA GLY A 70 -7.46 -25.59 8.89
C GLY A 70 -6.60 -24.42 8.40
N ASP A 71 -5.70 -24.70 7.45
CA ASP A 71 -4.87 -23.72 6.73
C ASP A 71 -5.67 -23.01 5.61
N LEU A 72 -5.07 -22.02 4.94
CA LEU A 72 -5.70 -21.06 4.02
C LEU A 72 -6.72 -21.64 3.03
N ALA A 73 -6.46 -22.81 2.43
CA ALA A 73 -7.39 -23.42 1.46
C ALA A 73 -8.70 -23.89 2.12
N ALA A 74 -8.63 -24.38 3.36
CA ALA A 74 -9.80 -24.78 4.13
C ALA A 74 -10.54 -23.56 4.71
N LEU A 75 -9.81 -22.50 5.09
CA LEU A 75 -10.39 -21.21 5.47
C LEU A 75 -11.16 -20.56 4.31
N LYS A 76 -10.58 -20.51 3.11
CA LYS A 76 -11.28 -20.07 1.89
C LYS A 76 -12.56 -20.87 1.64
N LYS A 77 -12.51 -22.21 1.74
CA LYS A 77 -13.70 -23.07 1.60
C LYS A 77 -14.78 -22.80 2.67
N ARG A 78 -14.38 -22.41 3.88
CA ARG A 78 -15.27 -22.03 5.00
C ARG A 78 -15.78 -20.58 4.91
N GLY A 79 -15.24 -19.77 4.01
CA GLY A 79 -15.69 -18.42 3.69
C GLY A 79 -15.43 -17.35 4.77
N ARG A 80 -14.61 -17.64 5.79
CA ARG A 80 -14.33 -16.70 6.89
C ARG A 80 -12.95 -16.87 7.53
N LEU A 81 -12.45 -15.79 8.12
CA LEU A 81 -11.20 -15.74 8.88
C LEU A 81 -11.47 -15.17 10.28
N ARG A 82 -11.18 -15.95 11.32
CA ARG A 82 -11.40 -15.55 12.72
C ARG A 82 -10.16 -14.88 13.30
N ILE A 83 -10.30 -13.61 13.65
CA ILE A 83 -9.22 -12.74 14.13
C ILE A 83 -9.40 -12.60 15.65
N LEU A 84 -8.48 -13.19 16.41
CA LEU A 84 -8.45 -13.10 17.87
C LEU A 84 -8.00 -11.69 18.28
N ILE A 85 -8.82 -11.04 19.09
CA ILE A 85 -8.60 -9.67 19.59
C ILE A 85 -8.75 -9.62 21.13
N PRO A 86 -8.01 -8.76 21.83
CA PRO A 86 -8.08 -8.64 23.29
C PRO A 86 -9.30 -7.79 23.69
N ALA A 87 -10.26 -8.41 24.39
CA ALA A 87 -11.55 -7.79 24.73
C ALA A 87 -11.39 -6.45 25.46
N ASN A 88 -10.42 -6.39 26.38
CA ASN A 88 -10.22 -5.28 27.32
C ASN A 88 -9.10 -4.31 26.88
N VAL A 89 -8.55 -4.50 25.68
CA VAL A 89 -7.58 -3.59 25.04
C VAL A 89 -8.18 -3.10 23.70
N GLY A 90 -9.25 -2.32 23.80
CA GLY A 90 -9.79 -1.52 22.69
C GLY A 90 -10.78 -2.18 21.73
N GLY A 91 -11.22 -3.43 21.96
CA GLY A 91 -12.26 -4.04 21.14
C GLY A 91 -12.81 -5.32 21.75
N ALA A 92 -14.10 -5.39 22.13
CA ALA A 92 -15.21 -5.04 21.23
C ALA A 92 -16.21 -3.98 21.75
N PHE A 93 -15.94 -3.32 22.89
CA PHE A 93 -16.90 -2.42 23.55
C PHE A 93 -16.50 -0.93 23.56
N TYR A 94 -15.41 -0.55 22.89
CA TYR A 94 -14.88 0.81 22.89
C TYR A 94 -15.13 1.54 21.56
N LEU A 95 -15.29 2.87 21.62
CA LEU A 95 -15.21 3.73 20.43
C LEU A 95 -13.76 3.82 19.95
N PRO A 96 -13.49 3.78 18.63
CA PRO A 96 -12.13 3.83 18.08
C PRO A 96 -11.43 5.17 18.38
N ARG A 97 -10.12 5.13 18.60
CA ARG A 97 -9.28 6.30 18.90
C ARG A 97 -8.17 6.45 17.86
N GLU A 98 -8.11 7.62 17.24
CA GLU A 98 -7.15 7.92 16.18
C GLU A 98 -5.69 7.70 16.65
N GLY A 99 -4.98 6.80 15.96
CA GLY A 99 -3.57 6.48 16.23
C GLY A 99 -3.30 5.14 16.92
N TRP A 100 -4.31 4.38 17.35
CA TRP A 100 -4.08 3.08 18.04
C TRP A 100 -3.41 2.04 17.11
N PRO A 101 -2.20 1.51 17.45
CA PRO A 101 -1.55 0.48 16.64
C PRO A 101 -2.33 -0.83 16.46
N VAL A 102 -3.31 -1.11 17.32
CA VAL A 102 -4.14 -2.32 17.30
C VAL A 102 -5.26 -2.19 16.25
N GLU A 103 -5.93 -1.04 16.16
CA GLU A 103 -6.96 -0.78 15.14
C GLU A 103 -6.40 -0.89 13.71
N ALA A 104 -5.20 -0.35 13.48
CA ALA A 104 -4.50 -0.47 12.20
C ALA A 104 -4.21 -1.94 11.83
N GLN A 105 -3.84 -2.77 12.81
CA GLN A 105 -3.64 -4.21 12.62
C GLN A 105 -4.96 -4.94 12.36
N HIS A 106 -6.04 -4.63 13.08
CA HIS A 106 -7.37 -5.20 12.82
C HIS A 106 -7.86 -4.86 11.41
N ALA A 107 -7.84 -3.59 11.01
CA ALA A 107 -8.27 -3.16 9.69
C ALA A 107 -7.44 -3.79 8.55
N ALA A 108 -6.13 -4.00 8.76
CA ALA A 108 -5.27 -4.73 7.83
C ALA A 108 -5.60 -6.23 7.78
N ALA A 109 -5.87 -6.89 8.92
CA ALA A 109 -6.26 -8.30 8.96
C ALA A 109 -7.64 -8.55 8.31
N GLU A 110 -8.58 -7.61 8.47
CA GLU A 110 -9.87 -7.67 7.77
C GLU A 110 -9.72 -7.48 6.25
N ARG A 111 -8.91 -6.53 5.81
CA ARG A 111 -8.59 -6.33 4.37
C ARG A 111 -7.98 -7.61 3.79
N PHE A 112 -7.04 -8.25 4.50
CA PHE A 112 -6.50 -9.55 4.08
C PHE A 112 -7.60 -10.60 3.88
N ALA A 113 -8.55 -10.72 4.81
CA ALA A 113 -9.67 -11.66 4.71
C ALA A 113 -10.52 -11.40 3.45
N ARG A 114 -10.96 -10.14 3.28
CA ARG A 114 -11.77 -9.70 2.13
C ARG A 114 -11.06 -9.97 0.81
N ASN A 115 -9.78 -9.60 0.69
CA ASN A 115 -8.95 -9.83 -0.50
C ASN A 115 -8.72 -11.33 -0.81
N HIS A 116 -9.02 -12.23 0.11
CA HIS A 116 -8.93 -13.68 -0.08
C HIS A 116 -10.30 -14.36 -0.24
N GLY A 117 -11.40 -13.60 -0.32
CA GLY A 117 -12.76 -14.12 -0.45
C GLY A 117 -13.35 -14.64 0.87
N MET A 118 -12.89 -14.10 2.02
CA MET A 118 -13.32 -14.50 3.35
C MET A 118 -13.94 -13.33 4.11
N GLN A 119 -15.04 -13.57 4.81
CA GLN A 119 -15.58 -12.62 5.77
C GLN A 119 -14.68 -12.58 7.02
N PRO A 120 -14.26 -11.39 7.49
CA PRO A 120 -13.56 -11.28 8.78
C PRO A 120 -14.54 -11.47 9.94
N GLU A 121 -14.14 -12.24 10.93
CA GLU A 121 -14.89 -12.51 12.17
C GLU A 121 -13.98 -12.09 13.34
N LEU A 122 -14.28 -10.96 14.01
CA LEU A 122 -13.53 -10.55 15.19
C LEU A 122 -13.97 -11.41 16.39
N VAL A 123 -13.03 -12.06 17.05
CA VAL A 123 -13.27 -12.99 18.17
C VAL A 123 -12.62 -12.43 19.43
N PRO A 124 -13.37 -11.79 20.34
CA PRO A 124 -12.84 -11.27 21.58
C PRO A 124 -12.37 -12.38 22.52
N VAL A 125 -11.24 -12.13 23.18
CA VAL A 125 -10.64 -13.00 24.21
C VAL A 125 -10.48 -12.15 25.48
N ALA A 126 -10.99 -12.65 26.61
CA ALA A 126 -11.08 -11.87 27.85
C ALA A 126 -9.70 -11.48 28.42
N SER A 127 -8.76 -12.43 28.44
CA SER A 127 -7.39 -12.21 28.93
C SER A 127 -6.37 -12.30 27.78
N PHE A 128 -5.33 -11.46 27.82
CA PHE A 128 -4.22 -11.54 26.86
C PHE A 128 -3.48 -12.90 26.95
N ALA A 129 -3.45 -13.51 28.15
CA ALA A 129 -2.88 -14.84 28.36
C ALA A 129 -3.60 -15.94 27.56
N ASP A 130 -4.91 -15.79 27.32
CA ASP A 130 -5.74 -16.79 26.61
C ASP A 130 -5.67 -16.68 25.08
N MET A 131 -4.96 -15.68 24.54
CA MET A 131 -4.84 -15.46 23.09
C MET A 131 -4.17 -16.66 22.38
N ILE A 132 -3.04 -17.13 22.91
CA ILE A 132 -2.32 -18.30 22.35
C ILE A 132 -3.09 -19.61 22.56
N PRO A 133 -3.64 -19.92 23.76
CA PRO A 133 -4.57 -21.03 23.95
C PRO A 133 -5.78 -21.00 22.99
N SER A 134 -6.37 -19.83 22.74
CA SER A 134 -7.49 -19.66 21.80
C SER A 134 -7.09 -19.93 20.34
N LEU A 135 -5.88 -19.55 19.95
CA LEU A 135 -5.35 -19.84 18.61
C LEU A 135 -5.07 -21.34 18.41
N LEU A 136 -4.45 -21.98 19.40
CA LEU A 136 -4.05 -23.39 19.35
C LEU A 136 -5.24 -24.36 19.48
N SER A 137 -6.25 -24.01 20.28
CA SER A 137 -7.55 -24.74 20.33
C SER A 137 -8.40 -24.53 19.07
N GLY A 138 -8.01 -23.62 18.18
CA GLY A 138 -8.76 -23.31 16.96
C GLY A 138 -10.01 -22.48 17.20
N ARG A 139 -10.12 -21.74 18.31
CA ARG A 139 -11.17 -20.72 18.55
C ARG A 139 -11.03 -19.54 17.56
N GLY A 140 -9.82 -19.27 17.09
CA GLY A 140 -9.55 -18.36 15.98
C GLY A 140 -8.35 -18.79 15.13
N ASP A 141 -8.05 -18.03 14.09
CA ASP A 141 -7.09 -18.36 13.02
C ASP A 141 -5.87 -17.44 12.96
N LEU A 142 -5.98 -16.24 13.53
CA LEU A 142 -4.97 -15.19 13.51
C LEU A 142 -5.02 -14.40 14.82
N ILE A 143 -3.87 -14.10 15.44
CA ILE A 143 -3.79 -13.07 16.50
C ILE A 143 -3.29 -11.77 15.87
N ALA A 144 -4.10 -10.71 15.91
CA ALA A 144 -3.79 -9.40 15.32
C ALA A 144 -3.56 -8.28 16.38
N ALA A 145 -3.10 -8.67 17.57
CA ALA A 145 -3.28 -7.94 18.83
C ALA A 145 -2.03 -7.21 19.37
N ASN A 146 -1.21 -6.58 18.52
CA ASN A 146 0.09 -6.02 18.91
C ASN A 146 0.96 -7.06 19.68
N LEU A 147 1.05 -8.28 19.14
CA LEU A 147 1.66 -9.41 19.84
C LEU A 147 3.19 -9.36 19.75
N THR A 148 3.84 -9.05 20.86
CA THR A 148 5.30 -9.10 21.03
C THR A 148 5.85 -10.51 20.80
N VAL A 149 6.94 -10.64 20.04
CA VAL A 149 7.53 -11.93 19.64
C VAL A 149 8.70 -12.34 20.55
N THR A 150 8.42 -13.13 21.59
CA THR A 150 9.44 -13.69 22.50
C THR A 150 9.84 -15.11 22.10
N GLU A 151 11.01 -15.61 22.53
CA GLU A 151 11.43 -17.00 22.26
C GLU A 151 10.42 -18.02 22.80
N GLN A 152 9.88 -17.78 24.00
CA GLN A 152 8.87 -18.64 24.61
C GLN A 152 7.58 -18.73 23.78
N ARG A 153 7.28 -17.70 22.98
CA ARG A 153 6.16 -17.68 22.03
C ARG A 153 6.53 -18.30 20.69
N ARG A 154 7.75 -18.05 20.16
CA ARG A 154 8.26 -18.70 18.92
C ARG A 154 8.31 -20.24 19.06
N GLY A 155 8.50 -20.76 20.27
CA GLY A 155 8.40 -22.19 20.58
C GLY A 155 6.98 -22.78 20.68
N LYS A 156 5.93 -21.95 20.63
CA LYS A 156 4.52 -22.35 20.75
C LYS A 156 3.69 -22.08 19.49
N ILE A 157 3.96 -20.97 18.80
CA ILE A 157 3.20 -20.47 17.66
C ILE A 157 4.13 -19.98 16.55
N ALA A 158 3.64 -20.03 15.31
CA ALA A 158 4.28 -19.32 14.21
C ALA A 158 3.94 -17.83 14.27
N PHE A 159 4.76 -17.00 13.60
CA PHE A 159 4.53 -15.58 13.45
C PHE A 159 4.57 -15.16 11.97
N SER A 160 3.94 -14.04 11.65
CA SER A 160 4.18 -13.32 10.41
C SER A 160 5.60 -12.72 10.38
N VAL A 161 5.95 -12.06 9.28
CA VAL A 161 7.01 -11.03 9.31
C VAL A 161 6.66 -9.93 10.32
N PRO A 162 7.66 -9.27 10.95
CA PRO A 162 7.42 -8.14 11.84
C PRO A 162 6.65 -7.02 11.14
N ILE A 163 5.67 -6.48 11.87
CA ILE A 163 4.80 -5.37 11.49
C ILE A 163 5.42 -4.05 11.94
N THR A 164 5.95 -4.03 13.15
CA THR A 164 6.73 -2.93 13.71
C THR A 164 7.68 -3.47 14.78
N THR A 165 8.53 -2.60 15.31
CA THR A 165 9.53 -2.89 16.36
C THR A 165 9.37 -1.90 17.50
N VAL A 166 9.41 -2.38 18.74
CA VAL A 166 9.08 -1.60 19.94
C VAL A 166 10.15 -1.70 21.01
N ARG A 167 10.16 -0.74 21.94
CA ARG A 167 10.82 -0.87 23.24
C ARG A 167 9.76 -1.03 24.32
N GLN A 168 10.04 -1.81 25.36
CA GLN A 168 9.16 -1.89 26.52
C GLN A 168 9.48 -0.72 27.46
N GLN A 169 8.57 0.23 27.60
CA GLN A 169 8.75 1.47 28.33
C GLN A 169 8.14 1.37 29.72
N VAL A 170 8.91 1.72 30.74
CA VAL A 170 8.43 1.86 32.11
C VAL A 170 7.70 3.20 32.23
N LEU A 171 6.45 3.16 32.66
CA LEU A 171 5.59 4.32 32.89
C LEU A 171 5.36 4.50 34.39
N VAL A 172 5.44 5.75 34.85
CA VAL A 172 5.28 6.16 36.26
C VAL A 172 4.44 7.44 36.33
N ALA A 173 3.91 7.78 37.51
CA ALA A 173 3.27 9.08 37.74
C ALA A 173 4.21 10.25 37.37
N HIS A 174 3.66 11.36 36.87
CA HIS A 174 4.45 12.50 36.36
C HIS A 174 5.43 13.06 37.41
N ASP A 175 5.01 13.13 38.67
CA ASP A 175 5.76 13.67 39.81
C ASP A 175 6.76 12.67 40.41
N ASN A 176 6.61 11.37 40.17
CA ASN A 176 7.55 10.34 40.61
C ASN A 176 8.94 10.60 40.00
N GLN A 177 9.89 11.03 40.83
CA GLN A 177 11.29 11.26 40.46
C GLN A 177 12.25 10.20 41.03
N ASP A 178 11.73 9.09 41.57
CA ASP A 178 12.55 8.00 42.12
C ASP A 178 13.04 7.06 41.02
N ILE A 179 12.16 6.75 40.05
CA ILE A 179 12.38 5.68 39.06
C ILE A 179 12.92 6.28 37.75
N LYS A 180 14.15 5.90 37.38
CA LYS A 180 14.91 6.41 36.22
C LYS A 180 15.69 5.32 35.46
N GLN A 181 15.91 4.17 36.06
CA GLN A 181 16.64 3.03 35.51
C GLN A 181 16.13 1.71 36.10
N LEU A 182 16.53 0.58 35.52
CA LEU A 182 16.05 -0.77 35.87
C LEU A 182 16.19 -1.08 37.37
N ASP A 183 17.33 -0.74 37.97
CA ASP A 183 17.63 -1.07 39.36
C ASP A 183 16.77 -0.30 40.38
N ASP A 184 16.18 0.83 39.99
CA ASP A 184 15.29 1.63 40.84
C ASP A 184 13.92 0.97 41.05
N LEU A 185 13.62 -0.13 40.33
CA LEU A 185 12.43 -0.96 40.53
C LEU A 185 12.58 -1.95 41.70
N ALA A 186 13.76 -2.04 42.32
CA ALA A 186 13.94 -2.79 43.57
C ALA A 186 13.02 -2.22 44.68
N GLY A 187 12.28 -3.08 45.36
CA GLY A 187 11.30 -2.68 46.38
C GLY A 187 10.04 -1.94 45.87
N LYS A 188 9.85 -1.80 44.55
CA LYS A 188 8.70 -1.11 43.95
C LYS A 188 7.59 -2.08 43.54
N ARG A 189 6.34 -1.59 43.49
CA ARG A 189 5.16 -2.35 43.05
C ARG A 189 4.89 -2.06 41.58
N VAL A 190 5.00 -3.08 40.73
CA VAL A 190 4.85 -2.95 39.28
C VAL A 190 3.64 -3.78 38.84
N MET A 191 2.57 -3.13 38.37
CA MET A 191 1.38 -3.84 37.87
C MET A 191 1.54 -4.19 36.40
N LEU A 192 1.25 -5.45 36.03
CA LEU A 192 1.42 -6.00 34.69
C LEU A 192 0.40 -7.09 34.39
N ASP A 193 -0.03 -7.19 33.13
CA ASP A 193 -0.77 -8.37 32.63
C ASP A 193 0.12 -9.62 32.68
N ARG A 194 -0.35 -10.69 33.33
CA ARG A 194 0.42 -11.94 33.53
C ARG A 194 0.71 -12.71 32.24
N GLY A 195 -0.04 -12.46 31.16
CA GLY A 195 0.22 -12.97 29.81
C GLY A 195 1.10 -12.07 28.95
N SER A 196 1.57 -10.93 29.47
CA SER A 196 2.38 -9.99 28.72
C SER A 196 3.85 -10.41 28.58
N SER A 197 4.45 -9.92 27.51
CA SER A 197 5.91 -9.91 27.28
C SER A 197 6.66 -9.08 28.33
N PHE A 198 5.97 -8.14 28.98
CA PHE A 198 6.47 -7.39 30.12
C PHE A 198 6.65 -8.28 31.35
N TRP A 199 5.66 -9.14 31.66
CA TRP A 199 5.79 -10.14 32.73
C TRP A 199 6.92 -11.14 32.42
N GLU A 200 6.96 -11.65 31.19
CA GLU A 200 8.05 -12.52 30.72
C GLU A 200 9.45 -11.88 30.94
N ARG A 201 9.61 -10.58 30.63
CA ARG A 201 10.89 -9.86 30.85
C ARG A 201 11.17 -9.56 32.32
N MET A 202 10.16 -9.20 33.12
CA MET A 202 10.37 -8.84 34.53
C MET A 202 10.67 -10.04 35.42
N GLU A 203 10.16 -11.24 35.13
CA GLU A 203 10.57 -12.46 35.83
C GLU A 203 12.06 -12.78 35.57
N VAL A 204 12.58 -12.52 34.37
CA VAL A 204 14.03 -12.66 34.06
C VAL A 204 14.88 -11.65 34.83
N HIS A 205 14.39 -10.42 35.02
CA HIS A 205 15.10 -9.40 35.82
C HIS A 205 14.89 -9.53 37.34
N ARG A 206 13.92 -10.32 37.81
CA ARG A 206 13.53 -10.41 39.22
C ARG A 206 14.68 -10.73 40.18
N ALA A 207 15.64 -11.57 39.76
CA ALA A 207 16.83 -11.90 40.55
C ALA A 207 17.79 -10.72 40.77
N ARG A 208 17.71 -9.67 39.94
CA ARG A 208 18.48 -8.41 40.06
C ARG A 208 17.73 -7.34 40.86
N LEU A 209 16.43 -7.50 41.08
CA LEU A 209 15.52 -6.49 41.65
C LEU A 209 14.99 -6.94 43.01
N PRO A 210 15.81 -6.90 44.08
CA PRO A 210 15.41 -7.38 45.39
C PRO A 210 14.16 -6.64 45.91
N GLY A 211 13.20 -7.40 46.42
CA GLY A 211 11.95 -6.85 46.98
C GLY A 211 10.94 -6.32 45.96
N ILE A 212 11.15 -6.48 44.64
CA ILE A 212 10.13 -6.08 43.64
C ILE A 212 8.84 -6.88 43.80
N GLU A 213 7.71 -6.18 43.80
CA GLU A 213 6.37 -6.78 43.83
C GLU A 213 5.74 -6.68 42.42
N LEU A 214 5.72 -7.79 41.69
CA LEU A 214 5.01 -7.90 40.42
C LEU A 214 3.53 -8.19 40.71
N ILE A 215 2.67 -7.20 40.51
CA ILE A 215 1.23 -7.30 40.78
C ILE A 215 0.52 -7.76 39.49
N PRO A 216 -0.15 -8.92 39.47
CA PRO A 216 -0.90 -9.35 38.30
C PRO A 216 -2.14 -8.48 38.12
N ARG A 217 -2.26 -7.86 36.95
CA ARG A 217 -3.48 -7.15 36.54
C ARG A 217 -4.67 -8.12 36.54
N PRO A 218 -5.82 -7.77 37.13
CA PRO A 218 -7.07 -8.53 37.00
C PRO A 218 -7.47 -8.66 35.53
N ALA A 219 -8.10 -9.77 35.13
CA ALA A 219 -8.39 -10.03 33.72
C ALA A 219 -9.36 -9.00 33.11
N GLU A 220 -10.28 -8.54 33.94
CA GLU A 220 -11.32 -7.54 33.68
C GLU A 220 -10.83 -6.07 33.71
N MET A 221 -9.62 -5.80 34.24
CA MET A 221 -9.08 -4.44 34.34
C MET A 221 -8.51 -3.98 32.99
N THR A 222 -8.94 -2.80 32.56
CA THR A 222 -8.48 -2.18 31.31
C THR A 222 -7.07 -1.57 31.44
N ASP A 223 -6.45 -1.31 30.29
CA ASP A 223 -5.18 -0.58 30.21
C ASP A 223 -5.26 0.83 30.84
N GLU A 224 -6.41 1.50 30.82
CA GLU A 224 -6.58 2.85 31.41
C GLU A 224 -6.71 2.78 32.93
N GLU A 225 -7.50 1.86 33.48
CA GLU A 225 -7.64 1.67 34.93
C GLU A 225 -6.34 1.22 35.60
N GLU A 226 -5.50 0.44 34.90
CA GLU A 226 -4.14 0.09 35.35
C GLU A 226 -3.25 1.33 35.42
N LEU A 227 -3.28 2.17 34.39
CA LEU A 227 -2.53 3.42 34.35
C LEU A 227 -3.04 4.45 35.37
N ASP A 228 -4.32 4.42 35.74
CA ASP A 228 -4.86 5.20 36.86
C ASP A 228 -4.32 4.71 38.21
N GLN A 229 -4.00 3.42 38.38
CA GLN A 229 -3.29 2.95 39.58
C GLN A 229 -1.87 3.51 39.66
N VAL A 230 -1.20 3.66 38.52
CA VAL A 230 0.13 4.28 38.43
C VAL A 230 0.06 5.78 38.73
N ALA A 231 -0.82 6.52 38.06
CA ALA A 231 -0.96 7.98 38.22
C ALA A 231 -1.38 8.38 39.65
N SER A 232 -2.18 7.54 40.32
CA SER A 232 -2.59 7.72 41.72
C SER A 232 -1.59 7.19 42.77
N GLY A 233 -0.45 6.64 42.35
CA GLY A 233 0.56 6.05 43.24
C GLY A 233 0.14 4.75 43.96
N ARG A 234 -1.04 4.19 43.64
CA ARG A 234 -1.49 2.90 44.18
C ARG A 234 -0.59 1.76 43.73
N VAL A 235 0.08 1.88 42.59
CA VAL A 235 1.28 1.12 42.23
C VAL A 235 2.37 2.09 41.75
N ASP A 236 3.64 1.68 41.84
CA ASP A 236 4.78 2.56 41.57
C ASP A 236 5.09 2.71 40.07
N ALA A 237 4.80 1.68 39.27
CA ALA A 237 5.02 1.66 37.82
C ALA A 237 4.12 0.66 37.08
N SER A 238 4.04 0.83 35.76
CA SER A 238 3.58 -0.19 34.79
C SER A 238 4.54 -0.21 33.58
N ILE A 239 4.37 -1.16 32.67
CA ILE A 239 5.16 -1.29 31.44
C ILE A 239 4.21 -1.36 30.23
N ARG A 240 4.61 -0.72 29.12
CA ARG A 240 3.92 -0.76 27.82
C ARG A 240 4.90 -0.83 26.67
N ASP A 241 4.51 -1.44 25.56
CA ASP A 241 5.25 -1.32 24.30
C ASP A 241 5.22 0.14 23.82
N SER A 242 6.33 0.66 23.30
CA SER A 242 6.55 2.09 23.03
C SER A 242 5.52 2.72 22.09
N ASN A 243 4.93 1.93 21.18
CA ASN A 243 3.86 2.37 20.28
C ASN A 243 2.50 2.54 21.00
N VAL A 244 2.26 1.79 22.09
CA VAL A 244 1.10 1.93 22.97
C VAL A 244 1.37 3.01 24.03
N ALA A 245 2.58 3.06 24.60
CA ALA A 245 2.99 4.10 25.56
C ALA A 245 2.87 5.51 24.97
N SER A 246 3.34 5.71 23.74
CA SER A 246 3.26 7.00 23.03
C SER A 246 1.80 7.45 22.81
N MET A 247 0.87 6.51 22.60
CA MET A 247 -0.56 6.82 22.45
C MET A 247 -1.12 7.42 23.74
N TYR A 248 -0.83 6.82 24.90
CA TYR A 248 -1.27 7.35 26.20
C TYR A 248 -0.60 8.68 26.55
N LEU A 249 0.73 8.78 26.40
CA LEU A 249 1.50 9.98 26.74
C LEU A 249 1.21 11.19 25.84
N ASN A 250 0.49 11.02 24.72
CA ASN A 250 0.00 12.13 23.90
C ASN A 250 -1.19 12.89 24.49
N TYR A 251 -1.90 12.33 25.50
CA TYR A 251 -3.05 12.97 26.14
C TYR A 251 -3.10 12.83 27.67
N ARG A 252 -2.18 12.06 28.28
CA ARG A 252 -2.05 11.87 29.73
C ARG A 252 -0.83 12.62 30.28
N ASP A 253 -1.07 13.86 30.71
CA ASP A 253 -0.06 14.67 31.42
C ASP A 253 0.25 14.15 32.83
N ASP A 254 -0.59 13.26 33.40
CA ASP A 254 -0.45 12.69 34.75
C ASP A 254 0.56 11.52 34.84
N LEU A 255 1.12 11.11 33.69
CA LEU A 255 2.11 10.06 33.56
C LEU A 255 3.39 10.59 32.89
N ARG A 256 4.49 9.87 33.07
CA ARG A 256 5.70 10.05 32.26
C ARG A 256 6.36 8.71 31.90
N HIS A 257 7.09 8.73 30.80
CA HIS A 257 8.13 7.74 30.52
C HIS A 257 9.24 7.87 31.58
N ALA A 258 9.62 6.74 32.18
CA ALA A 258 10.76 6.66 33.09
C ALA A 258 12.04 6.28 32.35
N PHE A 259 12.03 5.13 31.69
CA PHE A 259 13.13 4.60 30.87
C PHE A 259 12.64 3.44 29.99
N ASP A 260 13.45 3.08 28.99
CA ASP A 260 13.25 1.87 28.19
C ASP A 260 13.92 0.66 28.87
N LEU A 261 13.22 -0.47 28.98
CA LEU A 261 13.84 -1.73 29.37
C LEU A 261 14.86 -2.18 28.31
N PRO A 262 15.95 -2.88 28.71
CA PRO A 262 16.95 -3.38 27.76
C PRO A 262 16.34 -4.33 26.73
N GLY A 263 16.50 -3.98 25.45
CA GLY A 263 16.01 -4.77 24.32
C GLY A 263 15.29 -3.92 23.27
N ILE A 264 14.96 -4.57 22.17
CA ILE A 264 14.02 -4.14 21.14
C ILE A 264 13.26 -5.41 20.74
N ASP A 265 11.94 -5.32 20.60
CA ASP A 265 11.08 -6.47 20.35
C ASP A 265 10.33 -6.33 19.02
N ASP A 266 10.20 -7.43 18.27
CA ASP A 266 9.28 -7.50 17.13
C ASP A 266 7.83 -7.47 17.63
N ILE A 267 6.96 -6.76 16.93
CA ILE A 267 5.49 -6.98 16.92
C ILE A 267 5.14 -7.72 15.63
N ALA A 268 4.45 -8.85 15.73
CA ALA A 268 4.00 -9.62 14.56
C ALA A 268 2.64 -10.29 14.83
N TRP A 269 1.96 -10.74 13.79
CA TRP A 269 0.73 -11.52 13.94
C TRP A 269 1.04 -12.98 14.28
N GLY A 270 0.26 -13.56 15.20
CA GLY A 270 0.42 -14.96 15.65
C GLY A 270 -0.42 -15.93 14.83
N LEU A 271 0.16 -17.09 14.48
CA LEU A 271 -0.46 -18.18 13.73
C LEU A 271 -0.24 -19.54 14.40
N ARG A 272 -1.14 -20.51 14.14
CA ARG A 272 -0.86 -21.92 14.45
C ARG A 272 0.42 -22.37 13.70
N PRO A 273 1.30 -23.19 14.30
CA PRO A 273 2.58 -23.59 13.68
C PRO A 273 2.45 -24.21 12.28
N ASP A 274 1.38 -24.95 12.04
CA ASP A 274 1.04 -25.71 10.83
C ASP A 274 0.36 -24.88 9.73
N ALA A 275 -0.08 -23.64 10.02
CA ALA A 275 -0.79 -22.75 9.09
C ALA A 275 0.17 -22.10 8.06
N HIS A 276 0.97 -22.92 7.37
CA HIS A 276 2.07 -22.49 6.52
C HIS A 276 1.63 -21.65 5.31
N LYS A 277 0.51 -22.02 4.64
CA LYS A 277 0.03 -21.27 3.47
C LYS A 277 -0.63 -19.96 3.89
N LEU A 278 -1.33 -19.94 5.02
CA LEU A 278 -1.85 -18.72 5.63
C LEU A 278 -0.68 -17.78 6.00
N ARG A 279 0.38 -18.29 6.64
CA ARG A 279 1.59 -17.49 6.95
C ARG A 279 2.22 -16.89 5.70
N ALA A 280 2.38 -17.69 4.64
CA ALA A 280 2.94 -17.23 3.37
C ALA A 280 2.07 -16.13 2.72
N ALA A 281 0.74 -16.29 2.75
CA ALA A 281 -0.19 -15.30 2.22
C ALA A 281 -0.23 -14.01 3.06
N LEU A 282 -0.21 -14.11 4.39
CA LEU A 282 -0.12 -12.94 5.28
C LEU A 282 1.19 -12.20 5.10
N ASN A 283 2.34 -12.89 5.01
CA ASN A 283 3.63 -12.24 4.78
C ASN A 283 3.66 -11.53 3.42
N LYS A 284 3.18 -12.18 2.36
CA LYS A 284 3.00 -11.61 1.02
C LYS A 284 2.12 -10.35 1.06
N TYR A 285 1.04 -10.36 1.83
CA TYR A 285 0.11 -9.24 1.98
C TYR A 285 0.68 -8.09 2.82
N LEU A 286 1.27 -8.38 3.98
CA LEU A 286 1.90 -7.38 4.86
C LEU A 286 3.03 -6.65 4.14
N HIS A 287 3.90 -7.37 3.41
CA HIS A 287 4.91 -6.73 2.57
C HIS A 287 4.32 -5.74 1.56
N LEU A 288 3.11 -5.99 1.04
CA LEU A 288 2.45 -5.05 0.14
C LEU A 288 1.80 -3.88 0.83
N GLU A 289 1.03 -4.08 1.92
CA GLU A 289 0.42 -2.98 2.67
C GLU A 289 1.48 -1.94 3.08
N PHE A 290 2.61 -2.40 3.62
CA PHE A 290 3.73 -1.55 4.02
C PHE A 290 4.47 -0.87 2.85
N VAL A 291 4.22 -1.27 1.61
CA VAL A 291 4.68 -0.58 0.39
C VAL A 291 3.56 0.23 -0.28
N ALA A 292 2.30 -0.12 -0.07
CA ALA A 292 1.09 0.54 -0.56
C ALA A 292 0.79 1.85 0.18
N ASP A 293 1.34 2.05 1.39
CA ASP A 293 1.08 3.17 2.31
C ASP A 293 1.40 4.61 1.79
N ALA A 294 1.88 4.77 0.55
CA ALA A 294 1.95 6.07 -0.14
C ALA A 294 0.91 6.26 -1.26
N GLY A 295 0.12 5.24 -1.57
CA GLY A 295 -0.88 5.22 -2.65
C GLY A 295 -2.33 5.41 -2.18
N GLN A 296 -2.65 5.12 -0.92
CA GLN A 296 -4.03 5.23 -0.40
C GLN A 296 -4.40 6.64 0.12
N ALA A 297 -3.42 7.52 0.36
CA ALA A 297 -3.65 8.87 0.85
C ALA A 297 -4.53 9.69 -0.13
N ARG A 298 -5.79 9.93 0.25
CA ARG A 298 -6.74 10.75 -0.53
C ARG A 298 -6.22 12.17 -0.65
N PHE A 299 -6.04 12.63 -1.89
CA PHE A 299 -5.53 13.95 -2.22
C PHE A 299 -6.27 14.47 -3.46
N LYS A 300 -6.82 15.69 -3.36
CA LYS A 300 -7.58 16.36 -4.43
C LYS A 300 -7.00 17.71 -4.86
N GLY A 301 -5.79 18.06 -4.40
CA GLY A 301 -5.12 19.31 -4.78
C GLY A 301 -4.81 19.40 -6.28
N ASP A 302 -4.59 20.62 -6.77
CA ASP A 302 -4.34 20.88 -8.19
C ASP A 302 -2.85 21.02 -8.51
N TRP A 303 -2.54 21.46 -9.73
CA TRP A 303 -1.19 21.49 -10.31
C TRP A 303 -0.10 22.00 -9.36
N LYS A 304 -0.36 23.09 -8.62
CA LYS A 304 0.58 23.69 -7.68
C LYS A 304 0.95 22.73 -6.54
N GLU A 305 -0.03 22.02 -6.00
CA GLU A 305 0.14 21.06 -4.91
C GLU A 305 0.75 19.73 -5.43
N ILE A 306 0.40 19.31 -6.64
CA ILE A 306 1.02 18.17 -7.35
C ILE A 306 2.51 18.43 -7.59
N VAL A 307 2.86 19.61 -8.10
CA VAL A 307 4.25 20.05 -8.33
C VAL A 307 5.01 20.21 -7.00
N LYS A 308 4.35 20.66 -5.93
CA LYS A 308 4.92 20.70 -4.56
C LYS A 308 5.22 19.29 -4.04
N ARG A 309 4.31 18.32 -4.25
CA ARG A 309 4.48 16.91 -3.85
C ARG A 309 5.49 16.15 -4.72
N ARG A 310 5.74 16.59 -5.96
CA ARG A 310 6.62 15.96 -6.97
C ARG A 310 6.20 14.56 -7.41
N VAL A 311 4.94 14.20 -7.21
CA VAL A 311 4.37 12.90 -7.60
C VAL A 311 3.05 13.14 -8.33
N LEU A 312 2.92 12.58 -9.52
CA LEU A 312 1.72 12.53 -10.33
C LEU A 312 1.19 11.09 -10.31
N ARG A 313 0.01 10.87 -9.73
CA ARG A 313 -0.63 9.56 -9.71
C ARG A 313 -1.55 9.41 -10.92
N VAL A 314 -1.38 8.35 -11.70
CA VAL A 314 -2.25 8.09 -12.86
C VAL A 314 -2.86 6.69 -12.71
N VAL A 315 -4.18 6.61 -12.69
CA VAL A 315 -4.88 5.31 -12.67
C VAL A 315 -5.09 4.80 -14.09
N MET A 316 -4.81 3.52 -14.33
CA MET A 316 -4.74 2.89 -15.65
C MET A 316 -5.21 1.42 -15.60
N PRO A 317 -5.94 0.92 -16.61
CA PRO A 317 -6.18 -0.51 -16.76
C PRO A 317 -4.89 -1.25 -17.15
N ASN A 318 -4.79 -2.53 -16.77
CA ASN A 318 -3.62 -3.36 -17.04
C ASN A 318 -3.88 -4.23 -18.28
N ASN A 319 -3.58 -3.69 -19.47
CA ASN A 319 -3.81 -4.34 -20.74
C ASN A 319 -2.79 -3.92 -21.82
N ALA A 320 -2.87 -4.63 -22.95
CA ALA A 320 -2.01 -4.56 -24.13
C ALA A 320 -1.66 -3.17 -24.66
N ALA A 321 -2.50 -2.17 -24.46
CA ALA A 321 -2.35 -0.83 -25.01
C ALA A 321 -2.05 0.23 -23.93
N SER A 322 -2.71 0.16 -22.78
CA SER A 322 -2.60 1.17 -21.71
C SER A 322 -1.26 1.06 -20.96
N TYR A 323 -1.09 -0.07 -20.27
CA TYR A 323 -0.06 -0.33 -19.28
C TYR A 323 0.01 -1.85 -19.05
N PHE A 324 1.18 -2.43 -19.20
CA PHE A 324 1.41 -3.86 -19.00
C PHE A 324 2.88 -4.14 -18.66
N LEU A 325 3.16 -5.37 -18.26
CA LEU A 325 4.50 -5.85 -17.96
C LEU A 325 4.99 -6.77 -19.09
N HIS A 326 6.12 -6.42 -19.69
CA HIS A 326 6.79 -7.18 -20.75
C HIS A 326 8.22 -7.52 -20.31
N ARG A 327 8.54 -8.80 -20.14
CA ARG A 327 9.90 -9.28 -19.74
C ARG A 327 10.53 -8.52 -18.54
N GLY A 328 9.73 -8.08 -17.57
CA GLY A 328 10.19 -7.27 -16.42
C GLY A 328 10.10 -5.75 -16.60
N GLU A 329 9.94 -5.25 -17.83
CA GLU A 329 9.77 -3.82 -18.09
C GLU A 329 8.31 -3.39 -18.08
N LEU A 330 8.01 -2.29 -17.38
CA LEU A 330 6.72 -1.62 -17.46
C LEU A 330 6.63 -0.85 -18.77
N GLN A 331 5.58 -1.12 -19.52
CA GLN A 331 5.40 -0.68 -20.90
C GLN A 331 3.94 -0.37 -21.18
N GLY A 332 3.66 0.37 -22.26
CA GLY A 332 2.31 0.73 -22.66
C GLY A 332 2.29 2.11 -23.31
N PHE A 333 1.34 2.35 -24.20
CA PHE A 333 1.22 3.61 -24.95
C PHE A 333 0.82 4.76 -24.03
N GLU A 334 -0.23 4.58 -23.22
CA GLU A 334 -0.66 5.59 -22.25
C GLU A 334 0.33 5.70 -21.09
N TYR A 335 0.93 4.60 -20.66
CA TYR A 335 2.04 4.59 -19.69
C TYR A 335 3.21 5.48 -20.12
N GLU A 336 3.76 5.27 -21.34
CA GLU A 336 4.90 6.05 -21.80
C GLU A 336 4.52 7.51 -22.14
N LEU A 337 3.28 7.79 -22.57
CA LEU A 337 2.78 9.17 -22.69
C LEU A 337 2.66 9.87 -21.32
N ALA A 338 2.10 9.21 -20.31
CA ALA A 338 2.00 9.74 -18.95
C ALA A 338 3.38 9.92 -18.31
N LYS A 339 4.32 9.00 -18.59
CA LYS A 339 5.72 9.12 -18.18
C LYS A 339 6.39 10.33 -18.84
N ALA A 340 6.21 10.52 -20.15
CA ALA A 340 6.73 11.69 -20.86
C ALA A 340 6.11 13.01 -20.35
N PHE A 341 4.85 13.02 -19.91
CA PHE A 341 4.23 14.17 -19.24
C PHE A 341 4.83 14.44 -17.85
N ALA A 342 5.05 13.39 -17.05
CA ALA A 342 5.68 13.51 -15.73
C ALA A 342 7.14 13.99 -15.83
N ASP A 343 7.94 13.38 -16.73
CA ASP A 343 9.34 13.72 -16.99
C ASP A 343 9.48 15.18 -17.46
N ALA A 344 8.65 15.62 -18.42
CA ALA A 344 8.65 16.99 -18.92
C ALA A 344 8.38 18.04 -17.82
N ASN A 345 7.61 17.67 -16.80
CA ASN A 345 7.25 18.53 -15.67
C ASN A 345 8.10 18.27 -14.39
N LYS A 346 9.09 17.37 -14.46
CA LYS A 346 9.98 17.01 -13.34
C LYS A 346 9.20 16.48 -12.13
N LEU A 347 8.23 15.59 -12.42
CA LEU A 347 7.40 14.84 -11.47
C LEU A 347 7.75 13.34 -11.56
N ARG A 348 7.59 12.59 -10.47
CA ARG A 348 7.57 11.13 -10.50
C ARG A 348 6.19 10.67 -10.98
N LEU A 349 6.14 9.80 -12.00
CA LEU A 349 4.93 9.04 -12.33
C LEU A 349 4.71 7.94 -11.28
N GLU A 350 3.47 7.80 -10.82
CA GLU A 350 3.02 6.70 -9.96
C GLU A 350 1.77 6.09 -10.59
N VAL A 351 1.89 4.88 -11.16
CA VAL A 351 0.75 4.19 -11.76
C VAL A 351 -0.06 3.49 -10.66
N LEU A 352 -1.37 3.54 -10.78
CA LEU A 352 -2.32 2.82 -9.94
C LEU A 352 -3.16 1.91 -10.85
N VAL A 353 -3.25 0.62 -10.53
CA VAL A 353 -4.10 -0.33 -11.27
C VAL A 353 -5.35 -0.62 -10.43
N PRO A 354 -6.56 -0.31 -10.93
CA PRO A 354 -7.79 -0.68 -10.25
C PRO A 354 -8.14 -2.16 -10.49
N GLU A 355 -9.03 -2.71 -9.68
CA GLU A 355 -9.50 -4.09 -9.82
C GLU A 355 -10.36 -4.23 -11.09
N THR A 356 -11.34 -3.33 -11.25
CA THR A 356 -12.29 -3.28 -12.36
C THR A 356 -12.15 -2.02 -13.22
N HIS A 357 -12.79 -2.00 -14.39
CA HIS A 357 -12.83 -0.80 -15.24
C HIS A 357 -13.60 0.38 -14.63
N GLU A 358 -14.72 0.14 -13.94
CA GLU A 358 -15.51 1.20 -13.28
C GLU A 358 -14.68 2.06 -12.32
N GLN A 359 -13.82 1.40 -11.55
CA GLN A 359 -12.96 2.01 -10.54
C GLN A 359 -11.98 3.05 -11.11
N LEU A 360 -11.71 3.08 -12.43
CA LEU A 360 -10.85 4.08 -13.07
C LEU A 360 -11.30 5.53 -12.77
N LEU A 361 -12.59 5.81 -12.94
CA LEU A 361 -13.13 7.15 -12.69
C LEU A 361 -13.39 7.36 -11.20
N ASP A 362 -13.81 6.34 -10.47
CA ASP A 362 -14.13 6.47 -9.06
C ASP A 362 -12.88 6.75 -8.22
N TRP A 363 -11.74 6.08 -8.50
CA TRP A 363 -10.45 6.36 -7.83
C TRP A 363 -9.94 7.78 -8.14
N LEU A 364 -10.24 8.33 -9.31
CA LEU A 364 -9.93 9.72 -9.67
C LEU A 364 -10.80 10.70 -8.86
N ILE A 365 -12.12 10.45 -8.79
CA ILE A 365 -13.11 11.27 -8.06
C ILE A 365 -12.85 11.24 -6.55
N GLU A 366 -12.50 10.08 -5.98
CA GLU A 366 -12.09 9.90 -4.58
C GLU A 366 -10.81 10.65 -4.21
N GLY A 367 -9.94 10.95 -5.18
CA GLY A 367 -8.62 11.52 -4.93
C GLY A 367 -7.52 10.49 -4.66
N ARG A 368 -7.71 9.23 -5.06
CA ARG A 368 -6.65 8.20 -5.06
C ARG A 368 -5.69 8.41 -6.23
N ALA A 369 -6.20 8.82 -7.39
CA ALA A 369 -5.40 9.24 -8.55
C ALA A 369 -5.40 10.77 -8.73
N ASP A 370 -4.62 11.29 -9.69
CA ASP A 370 -4.66 12.69 -10.14
C ASP A 370 -5.12 12.82 -11.60
N ILE A 371 -4.81 11.81 -12.43
CA ILE A 371 -5.33 11.61 -13.79
C ILE A 371 -5.88 10.18 -13.88
N ALA A 372 -6.92 9.94 -14.68
CA ALA A 372 -7.27 8.60 -15.18
C ALA A 372 -6.97 8.51 -16.69
N ALA A 373 -6.33 7.42 -17.10
CA ALA A 373 -6.12 7.02 -18.49
C ALA A 373 -6.57 5.56 -18.65
N GLY A 374 -6.71 5.09 -19.89
CA GLY A 374 -7.34 3.81 -20.20
C GLY A 374 -8.23 3.88 -21.43
N PHE A 375 -7.83 4.68 -22.44
CA PHE A 375 -8.57 4.93 -23.68
C PHE A 375 -10.05 5.36 -23.47
N LEU A 376 -10.28 6.18 -22.45
CA LEU A 376 -11.63 6.63 -22.06
C LEU A 376 -12.31 7.46 -23.16
N ASP A 377 -13.51 7.07 -23.57
CA ASP A 377 -14.43 7.83 -24.44
C ASP A 377 -15.15 8.91 -23.59
N PRO A 378 -14.93 10.21 -23.85
CA PRO A 378 -15.58 11.29 -23.11
C PRO A 378 -17.12 11.30 -23.25
N GLU A 379 -17.65 10.80 -24.36
CA GLU A 379 -19.09 10.82 -24.65
C GLU A 379 -19.84 9.67 -23.95
N SER A 380 -19.17 8.59 -23.55
CA SER A 380 -19.80 7.48 -22.83
C SER A 380 -19.93 7.70 -21.33
N VAL A 381 -19.33 8.77 -20.79
CA VAL A 381 -19.38 9.08 -19.35
C VAL A 381 -20.55 10.03 -19.07
N THR A 382 -21.50 9.57 -18.28
CA THR A 382 -22.78 10.25 -18.04
C THR A 382 -23.05 10.52 -16.54
N GLY A 383 -24.14 11.24 -16.25
CA GLY A 383 -24.66 11.42 -14.90
C GLY A 383 -23.66 12.05 -13.91
N VAL A 384 -23.61 11.50 -12.69
CA VAL A 384 -22.78 12.04 -11.60
C VAL A 384 -21.28 11.94 -11.91
N ARG A 385 -20.83 10.87 -12.58
CA ARG A 385 -19.42 10.74 -13.01
C ARG A 385 -19.04 11.87 -13.97
N ALA A 386 -19.89 12.21 -14.94
CA ALA A 386 -19.66 13.29 -15.90
C ALA A 386 -19.52 14.68 -15.25
N ALA A 387 -20.32 14.99 -14.22
CA ALA A 387 -20.22 16.25 -13.50
C ALA A 387 -18.98 16.34 -12.58
N ALA A 388 -18.37 15.21 -12.23
CA ALA A 388 -17.23 15.14 -11.31
C ALA A 388 -15.86 15.16 -12.01
N VAL A 389 -15.80 14.95 -13.34
CA VAL A 389 -14.56 14.87 -14.13
C VAL A 389 -14.55 15.89 -15.27
N ALA A 390 -13.35 16.12 -15.82
CA ALA A 390 -13.15 16.90 -17.03
C ALA A 390 -12.12 16.20 -17.92
N PHE A 391 -12.39 16.13 -19.22
CA PHE A 391 -11.54 15.43 -20.18
C PHE A 391 -10.53 16.35 -20.85
N SER A 392 -9.34 15.81 -21.06
CA SER A 392 -8.30 16.44 -21.87
C SER A 392 -8.64 16.45 -23.36
N ARG A 393 -7.85 17.18 -24.16
CA ARG A 393 -7.84 17.05 -25.62
C ARG A 393 -7.59 15.57 -25.98
N PRO A 394 -8.32 14.98 -26.93
CA PRO A 394 -8.05 13.62 -27.37
C PRO A 394 -6.63 13.44 -27.88
N TYR A 395 -6.00 12.34 -27.50
CA TYR A 395 -4.68 11.91 -28.00
C TYR A 395 -4.76 10.63 -28.82
N HIS A 396 -5.92 9.98 -28.89
CA HIS A 396 -6.11 8.77 -29.67
C HIS A 396 -7.53 8.77 -30.25
N TYR A 397 -7.69 8.08 -31.37
CA TYR A 397 -8.95 7.91 -32.08
C TYR A 397 -9.00 6.47 -32.59
N ALA A 398 -10.15 5.81 -32.48
CA ALA A 398 -10.34 4.48 -33.07
C ALA A 398 -11.81 4.25 -33.38
N ALA A 399 -12.07 3.58 -34.50
CA ALA A 399 -13.36 2.97 -34.78
C ALA A 399 -13.57 1.73 -33.89
N ARG A 400 -14.83 1.38 -33.62
CA ARG A 400 -15.20 0.13 -32.92
C ARG A 400 -15.50 -0.97 -33.91
N HIS A 401 -15.17 -2.19 -33.55
CA HIS A 401 -15.36 -3.38 -34.39
C HIS A 401 -16.15 -4.43 -33.63
N LEU A 402 -17.12 -5.05 -34.30
CA LEU A 402 -17.63 -6.34 -33.84
C LEU A 402 -16.54 -7.38 -34.12
N VAL A 403 -16.08 -8.08 -33.10
CA VAL A 403 -15.06 -9.13 -33.19
C VAL A 403 -15.76 -10.48 -33.19
N VAL A 404 -15.49 -11.29 -34.23
CA VAL A 404 -16.02 -12.64 -34.43
C VAL A 404 -14.89 -13.62 -34.74
N ALA A 405 -15.13 -14.93 -34.62
CA ALA A 405 -14.17 -15.94 -35.03
C ALA A 405 -13.83 -15.80 -36.53
N ALA A 406 -12.58 -16.04 -36.92
CA ALA A 406 -12.11 -15.83 -38.30
C ALA A 406 -12.87 -16.67 -39.34
N GLY A 407 -13.40 -17.83 -38.94
CA GLY A 407 -14.22 -18.72 -39.77
C GLY A 407 -15.67 -18.29 -39.95
N ASP A 408 -16.17 -17.26 -39.25
CA ASP A 408 -17.54 -16.77 -39.43
C ASP A 408 -17.72 -16.17 -40.84
N GLN A 409 -18.76 -16.60 -41.56
CA GLN A 409 -19.05 -16.13 -42.93
C GLN A 409 -20.09 -15.01 -42.97
N ARG A 410 -20.57 -14.54 -41.81
CA ARG A 410 -21.52 -13.43 -41.70
C ARG A 410 -20.78 -12.09 -41.73
N GLU A 411 -21.37 -11.11 -42.44
CA GLU A 411 -20.80 -9.78 -42.62
C GLU A 411 -21.83 -8.69 -42.29
N GLY A 412 -21.36 -7.53 -41.84
CA GLY A 412 -22.23 -6.42 -41.45
C GLY A 412 -23.20 -6.81 -40.31
N LEU A 413 -24.36 -6.16 -40.28
CA LEU A 413 -25.40 -6.43 -39.26
C LEU A 413 -25.87 -7.91 -39.24
N ALA A 414 -25.64 -8.69 -40.30
CA ALA A 414 -25.96 -10.12 -40.29
C ALA A 414 -25.07 -10.93 -39.31
N ALA A 415 -23.88 -10.44 -38.94
CA ALA A 415 -23.03 -11.05 -37.92
C ALA A 415 -23.59 -10.90 -36.49
N LEU A 416 -24.43 -9.88 -36.23
CA LEU A 416 -25.17 -9.76 -34.96
C LEU A 416 -26.35 -10.73 -34.87
N ASN A 417 -27.03 -10.98 -35.99
CA ASN A 417 -28.35 -11.64 -35.97
C ASN A 417 -28.30 -13.04 -35.33
N GLY A 418 -28.93 -13.15 -34.16
CA GLY A 418 -29.00 -14.39 -33.37
C GLY A 418 -27.76 -14.70 -32.52
N SER A 419 -26.72 -13.88 -32.56
CA SER A 419 -25.50 -14.08 -31.75
C SER A 419 -25.62 -13.54 -30.33
N LYS A 420 -24.81 -14.10 -29.43
CA LYS A 420 -24.48 -13.56 -28.11
C LYS A 420 -23.28 -12.62 -28.23
N VAL A 421 -23.48 -11.34 -27.91
CA VAL A 421 -22.41 -10.33 -27.90
C VAL A 421 -22.05 -10.01 -26.46
N THR A 422 -20.86 -10.40 -26.04
CA THR A 422 -20.41 -10.29 -24.64
C THR A 422 -19.49 -9.09 -24.44
N VAL A 423 -19.87 -8.12 -23.61
CA VAL A 423 -19.05 -6.95 -23.23
C VAL A 423 -19.25 -6.55 -21.77
N ARG A 424 -18.31 -5.79 -21.18
CA ARG A 424 -18.48 -5.17 -19.84
C ARG A 424 -19.60 -4.14 -19.86
N ARG A 425 -20.43 -4.06 -18.82
CA ARG A 425 -21.48 -3.03 -18.66
C ARG A 425 -20.89 -1.63 -18.50
N SER A 426 -19.70 -1.52 -17.92
CA SER A 426 -18.97 -0.25 -17.81
C SER A 426 -18.39 0.26 -19.14
N SER A 427 -18.28 -0.61 -20.15
CA SER A 427 -17.64 -0.25 -21.42
C SER A 427 -18.54 0.62 -22.29
N PRO A 428 -17.97 1.54 -23.10
CA PRO A 428 -18.75 2.31 -24.06
C PRO A 428 -19.50 1.40 -25.05
N TYR A 429 -18.95 0.22 -25.33
CA TYR A 429 -19.53 -0.79 -26.20
C TYR A 429 -20.93 -1.25 -25.74
N TRP A 430 -21.21 -1.28 -24.44
CA TRP A 430 -22.55 -1.63 -23.93
C TRP A 430 -23.59 -0.62 -24.40
N ASN A 431 -23.26 0.67 -24.36
CA ASN A 431 -24.14 1.75 -24.81
C ASN A 431 -24.29 1.79 -26.34
N ASP A 432 -23.25 1.40 -27.09
CA ASP A 432 -23.31 1.26 -28.55
C ASP A 432 -24.23 0.10 -28.96
N LEU A 433 -24.11 -1.05 -28.29
CA LEU A 433 -24.96 -2.21 -28.51
C LEU A 433 -26.41 -1.98 -28.08
N GLN A 434 -26.67 -1.29 -26.96
CA GLN A 434 -28.03 -0.90 -26.57
C GLN A 434 -28.69 0.05 -27.57
N ARG A 435 -27.93 0.97 -28.18
CA ARG A 435 -28.44 1.83 -29.28
C ARG A 435 -28.84 0.99 -30.48
N LEU A 436 -27.97 0.08 -30.93
CA LEU A 436 -28.26 -0.81 -32.07
C LEU A 436 -29.46 -1.74 -31.82
N GLN A 437 -29.70 -2.19 -30.58
CA GLN A 437 -30.93 -2.91 -30.24
C GLN A 437 -32.17 -2.01 -30.36
N GLY A 438 -32.07 -0.73 -29.95
CA GLY A 438 -33.11 0.28 -30.16
C GLY A 438 -33.39 0.58 -31.64
N ASP A 439 -32.35 0.59 -32.47
CA ASP A 439 -32.42 0.73 -33.93
C ASP A 439 -32.91 -0.55 -34.64
N GLY A 440 -33.19 -1.63 -33.89
CA GLY A 440 -33.86 -2.84 -34.36
C GLY A 440 -32.96 -4.05 -34.65
N ALA A 441 -31.66 -4.00 -34.33
CA ALA A 441 -30.75 -5.14 -34.48
C ALA A 441 -31.08 -6.26 -33.47
N ARG A 442 -30.97 -7.54 -33.89
CA ARG A 442 -31.49 -8.70 -33.15
C ARG A 442 -30.40 -9.62 -32.62
N PHE A 443 -29.87 -9.32 -31.44
CA PHE A 443 -28.82 -10.11 -30.77
C PHE A 443 -29.03 -10.14 -29.25
N GLU A 444 -28.44 -11.13 -28.59
CA GLU A 444 -28.42 -11.23 -27.13
C GLU A 444 -27.22 -10.45 -26.57
N LEU A 445 -27.48 -9.43 -25.75
CA LEU A 445 -26.43 -8.63 -25.12
C LEU A 445 -26.05 -9.23 -23.75
N VAL A 446 -24.85 -9.78 -23.66
CA VAL A 446 -24.35 -10.52 -22.49
C VAL A 446 -23.35 -9.66 -21.72
N ALA A 447 -23.46 -9.64 -20.40
CA ALA A 447 -22.55 -8.92 -19.53
C ALA A 447 -21.32 -9.76 -19.17
N ALA A 448 -20.13 -9.28 -19.53
CA ALA A 448 -18.86 -9.77 -18.97
C ALA A 448 -18.70 -9.34 -17.50
N ALA A 449 -17.76 -9.96 -16.78
CA ALA A 449 -17.34 -9.46 -15.47
C ALA A 449 -16.50 -8.18 -15.63
N GLU A 450 -16.57 -7.27 -14.65
CA GLU A 450 -16.00 -5.92 -14.76
C GLU A 450 -14.47 -5.86 -14.59
N ASP A 451 -13.86 -6.99 -14.22
CA ASP A 451 -12.42 -7.25 -14.18
C ASP A 451 -11.89 -7.98 -15.44
N THR A 452 -12.76 -8.56 -16.29
CA THR A 452 -12.39 -9.19 -17.57
C THR A 452 -11.93 -8.15 -18.59
N GLU A 453 -10.66 -8.21 -19.02
CA GLU A 453 -10.10 -7.29 -20.01
C GLU A 453 -10.64 -7.54 -21.43
N THR A 454 -10.61 -6.53 -22.30
CA THR A 454 -11.13 -6.70 -23.68
C THR A 454 -10.26 -7.64 -24.52
N GLU A 455 -8.95 -7.74 -24.27
CA GLU A 455 -8.10 -8.76 -24.91
C GLU A 455 -8.47 -10.20 -24.50
N GLU A 456 -9.04 -10.38 -23.30
CA GLU A 456 -9.54 -11.68 -22.82
C GLU A 456 -10.84 -12.07 -23.55
N LEU A 457 -11.77 -11.14 -23.71
CA LEU A 457 -13.00 -11.38 -24.51
C LEU A 457 -12.65 -11.71 -25.98
N ILE A 458 -11.66 -11.04 -26.58
CA ILE A 458 -11.17 -11.38 -27.92
C ILE A 458 -10.58 -12.81 -27.94
N ALA A 459 -9.84 -13.22 -26.90
CA ALA A 459 -9.32 -14.58 -26.78
C ALA A 459 -10.44 -15.62 -26.58
N GLN A 460 -11.53 -15.30 -25.86
CA GLN A 460 -12.69 -16.18 -25.71
C GLN A 460 -13.43 -16.38 -27.05
N VAL A 461 -13.56 -15.32 -27.87
CA VAL A 461 -14.05 -15.45 -29.27
C VAL A 461 -13.12 -16.33 -30.11
N ALA A 462 -11.79 -16.16 -29.98
CA ALA A 462 -10.80 -16.97 -30.70
C ALA A 462 -10.86 -18.48 -30.36
N GLN A 463 -11.31 -18.80 -29.14
CA GLN A 463 -11.46 -20.16 -28.61
C GLN A 463 -12.87 -20.75 -28.84
N GLY A 464 -13.85 -19.93 -29.24
CA GLY A 464 -15.24 -20.34 -29.42
C GLY A 464 -16.05 -20.44 -28.12
N GLU A 465 -15.60 -19.77 -27.04
CA GLU A 465 -16.30 -19.74 -25.74
C GLU A 465 -17.45 -18.71 -25.71
N ILE A 466 -17.36 -17.67 -26.55
CA ILE A 466 -18.42 -16.68 -26.81
C ILE A 466 -18.50 -16.39 -28.32
N ASP A 467 -19.69 -16.11 -28.85
CA ASP A 467 -19.89 -15.91 -30.30
C ASP A 467 -19.18 -14.64 -30.82
N ALA A 468 -19.31 -13.54 -30.07
CA ALA A 468 -18.79 -12.23 -30.45
C ALA A 468 -18.50 -11.32 -29.24
N THR A 469 -17.61 -10.35 -29.45
CA THR A 469 -17.39 -9.21 -28.54
C THR A 469 -17.20 -7.92 -29.33
N VAL A 470 -17.00 -6.79 -28.66
CA VAL A 470 -16.68 -5.50 -29.30
C VAL A 470 -15.36 -4.96 -28.76
N ALA A 471 -14.54 -4.42 -29.65
CA ALA A 471 -13.29 -3.77 -29.31
C ALA A 471 -13.03 -2.56 -30.21
N ASP A 472 -12.39 -1.52 -29.67
CA ASP A 472 -11.77 -0.48 -30.49
C ASP A 472 -10.65 -1.08 -31.36
N GLY A 473 -10.49 -0.61 -32.61
CA GLY A 473 -9.60 -1.22 -33.61
C GLY A 473 -8.16 -1.41 -33.13
N HIS A 474 -7.60 -0.43 -32.41
CA HIS A 474 -6.24 -0.51 -31.85
C HIS A 474 -6.00 -1.68 -30.86
N LEU A 475 -7.04 -2.21 -30.21
CA LEU A 475 -6.95 -3.43 -29.39
C LEU A 475 -7.04 -4.67 -30.28
N LEU A 476 -7.96 -4.67 -31.25
CA LEU A 476 -8.13 -5.77 -32.20
C LEU A 476 -6.86 -6.00 -33.04
N ASP A 477 -6.22 -4.94 -33.54
CA ASP A 477 -4.99 -5.01 -34.34
C ASP A 477 -3.84 -5.68 -33.58
N ILE A 478 -3.74 -5.42 -32.28
CA ILE A 478 -2.73 -6.03 -31.41
C ILE A 478 -2.99 -7.54 -31.26
N GLU A 479 -4.24 -7.93 -31.11
CA GLU A 479 -4.63 -9.32 -30.88
C GLU A 479 -4.63 -10.13 -32.19
N LEU A 480 -4.94 -9.50 -33.33
CA LEU A 480 -4.69 -10.03 -34.67
C LEU A 480 -3.17 -10.22 -34.92
N ALA A 481 -2.33 -9.29 -34.46
CA ALA A 481 -0.88 -9.43 -34.61
C ALA A 481 -0.31 -10.67 -33.89
N ARG A 482 -0.94 -11.11 -32.78
CA ARG A 482 -0.63 -12.38 -32.07
C ARG A 482 -0.96 -13.63 -32.89
N GLY A 483 -1.78 -13.52 -33.92
CA GLY A 483 -2.32 -14.67 -34.66
C GLY A 483 -3.51 -15.34 -33.97
N LEU A 484 -4.28 -14.61 -33.14
CA LEU A 484 -5.56 -15.10 -32.63
C LEU A 484 -6.55 -15.29 -33.80
N ASN A 485 -7.34 -16.36 -33.74
CA ASN A 485 -8.21 -16.81 -34.83
C ASN A 485 -9.52 -16.02 -34.92
N VAL A 486 -9.43 -14.69 -35.00
CA VAL A 486 -10.55 -13.73 -35.02
C VAL A 486 -10.49 -12.81 -36.23
N LYS A 487 -11.57 -12.09 -36.48
CA LYS A 487 -11.62 -10.95 -37.43
C LYS A 487 -12.60 -9.87 -36.96
N SER A 488 -12.48 -8.69 -37.55
CA SER A 488 -13.58 -7.72 -37.57
C SER A 488 -14.70 -8.26 -38.45
N GLY A 489 -15.89 -8.52 -37.88
CA GLY A 489 -17.10 -8.85 -38.64
C GLY A 489 -17.67 -7.64 -39.38
N PHE A 490 -17.61 -6.46 -38.75
CA PHE A 490 -17.80 -5.14 -39.36
C PHE A 490 -17.39 -4.01 -38.40
N VAL A 491 -17.32 -2.79 -38.92
CA VAL A 491 -17.06 -1.56 -38.16
C VAL A 491 -18.38 -1.05 -37.54
N LEU A 492 -18.44 -0.99 -36.22
CA LEU A 492 -19.60 -0.64 -35.40
C LEU A 492 -19.82 0.88 -35.27
N SER A 493 -18.76 1.69 -35.40
CA SER A 493 -18.81 3.14 -35.25
C SER A 493 -17.76 3.86 -36.09
N ASP A 494 -17.98 5.15 -36.35
CA ASP A 494 -16.90 6.08 -36.74
C ASP A 494 -15.78 6.16 -35.68
N GLU A 495 -14.69 6.84 -35.99
CA GLU A 495 -13.58 7.09 -35.05
C GLU A 495 -14.05 7.84 -33.79
N ARG A 496 -13.96 7.18 -32.64
CA ARG A 496 -14.31 7.69 -31.32
C ARG A 496 -13.09 8.35 -30.67
N PRO A 497 -13.22 9.53 -30.03
CA PRO A 497 -12.10 10.21 -29.39
C PRO A 497 -11.76 9.59 -28.04
N HIS A 498 -10.49 9.29 -27.79
CA HIS A 498 -9.99 8.81 -26.49
C HIS A 498 -9.12 9.88 -25.81
N ALA A 499 -9.42 10.16 -24.54
CA ALA A 499 -8.79 11.22 -23.76
C ALA A 499 -8.64 10.84 -22.28
N ALA A 500 -7.64 11.41 -21.62
CA ALA A 500 -7.43 11.23 -20.18
C ALA A 500 -8.32 12.19 -19.39
N ALA A 501 -8.86 11.70 -18.27
CA ALA A 501 -9.73 12.46 -17.37
C ALA A 501 -8.95 13.02 -16.17
N VAL A 502 -9.36 14.18 -15.68
CA VAL A 502 -9.01 14.72 -14.36
C VAL A 502 -10.30 15.05 -13.59
N ARG A 503 -10.23 15.36 -12.30
CA ARG A 503 -11.40 15.90 -11.58
C ARG A 503 -11.81 17.26 -12.15
N ALA A 504 -13.10 17.57 -12.17
CA ALA A 504 -13.58 18.91 -12.57
C ALA A 504 -12.97 20.04 -11.72
N GLY A 505 -12.67 19.78 -10.45
CA GLY A 505 -11.95 20.70 -9.55
C GLY A 505 -10.44 20.83 -9.78
N ASN A 506 -9.89 20.28 -10.85
CA ASN A 506 -8.46 20.31 -11.20
C ASN A 506 -8.18 21.03 -12.56
N PRO A 507 -8.66 22.28 -12.76
CA PRO A 507 -8.58 22.96 -14.06
C PRO A 507 -7.16 23.30 -14.50
N VAL A 508 -6.21 23.54 -13.57
CA VAL A 508 -4.83 23.90 -13.94
C VAL A 508 -4.06 22.64 -14.37
N LEU A 509 -4.29 21.49 -13.74
CA LEU A 509 -3.79 20.20 -14.24
C LEU A 509 -4.34 19.91 -15.65
N LEU A 510 -5.63 20.17 -15.89
CA LEU A 510 -6.26 20.01 -17.20
C LEU A 510 -5.59 20.90 -18.27
N GLU A 511 -5.32 22.17 -17.97
CA GLU A 511 -4.64 23.09 -18.91
C GLU A 511 -3.21 22.62 -19.25
N ASN A 512 -2.46 22.15 -18.25
CA ASN A 512 -1.10 21.61 -18.44
C ASN A 512 -1.12 20.33 -19.28
N LEU A 513 -2.07 19.42 -19.03
CA LEU A 513 -2.28 18.20 -19.80
C LEU A 513 -2.71 18.52 -21.24
N ASN A 514 -3.63 19.46 -21.43
CA ASN A 514 -4.06 19.93 -22.76
C ASN A 514 -2.92 20.57 -23.55
N SER A 515 -2.04 21.31 -22.88
CA SER A 515 -0.84 21.91 -23.48
C SER A 515 0.18 20.86 -23.90
N PHE A 516 0.34 19.79 -23.09
CA PHE A 516 1.17 18.64 -23.44
C PHE A 516 0.60 17.86 -24.63
N VAL A 517 -0.68 17.49 -24.61
CA VAL A 517 -1.32 16.77 -25.74
C VAL A 517 -1.26 17.59 -27.03
N LYS A 518 -1.56 18.90 -26.97
CA LYS A 518 -1.45 19.81 -28.13
C LYS A 518 -0.03 19.85 -28.73
N LYS A 519 1.02 19.65 -27.91
CA LYS A 519 2.43 19.63 -28.35
C LYS A 519 2.88 18.26 -28.86
N GLN A 520 2.39 17.18 -28.26
CA GLN A 520 2.91 15.83 -28.50
C GLN A 520 2.08 15.02 -29.50
N TYR A 521 0.76 15.20 -29.58
CA TYR A 521 -0.10 14.45 -30.49
C TYR A 521 0.37 14.59 -31.95
N ARG A 522 0.58 13.47 -32.63
CA ARG A 522 1.21 13.36 -33.98
C ARG A 522 2.63 13.97 -34.09
N GLY A 523 3.26 14.35 -32.98
CA GLY A 523 4.65 14.77 -32.87
C GLY A 523 5.62 13.59 -32.69
N LEU A 524 6.93 13.87 -32.58
CA LEU A 524 7.98 12.84 -32.60
C LEU A 524 7.80 11.75 -31.53
N VAL A 525 7.57 12.13 -30.26
CA VAL A 525 7.38 11.17 -29.16
C VAL A 525 6.17 10.27 -29.42
N TYR A 526 5.05 10.88 -29.80
CA TYR A 526 3.82 10.18 -30.13
C TYR A 526 4.00 9.20 -31.28
N ASN A 527 4.63 9.63 -32.38
CA ASN A 527 4.81 8.78 -33.57
C ASN A 527 5.73 7.60 -33.29
N ILE A 528 6.72 7.75 -32.41
CA ILE A 528 7.57 6.64 -31.94
C ILE A 528 6.74 5.64 -31.11
N LEU A 529 5.95 6.12 -30.15
CA LEU A 529 5.11 5.26 -29.30
C LEU A 529 4.00 4.56 -30.10
N TYR A 530 3.31 5.29 -30.98
CA TYR A 530 2.24 4.76 -31.84
C TYR A 530 2.79 3.68 -32.79
N LYS A 531 4.00 3.89 -33.35
CA LYS A 531 4.70 2.86 -34.13
C LYS A 531 5.15 1.66 -33.29
N LYS A 532 5.56 1.87 -32.03
CA LYS A 532 5.95 0.80 -31.10
C LYS A 532 4.77 -0.10 -30.75
N TYR A 533 3.59 0.48 -30.48
CA TYR A 533 2.45 -0.23 -29.90
C TYR A 533 1.37 -0.70 -30.88
N PHE A 534 1.18 0.00 -32.01
CA PHE A 534 0.05 -0.29 -32.92
C PHE A 534 0.49 -0.66 -34.35
N THR A 535 1.44 0.06 -34.96
CA THR A 535 1.67 -0.10 -36.42
C THR A 535 2.78 -1.07 -36.82
N ASN A 536 3.76 -1.37 -35.96
CA ASN A 536 4.87 -2.26 -36.34
C ASN A 536 4.61 -3.71 -35.92
N SER A 537 4.00 -4.50 -36.79
CA SER A 537 3.55 -5.87 -36.51
C SER A 537 4.63 -6.81 -35.96
N SER A 538 5.93 -6.61 -36.28
CA SER A 538 7.02 -7.39 -35.65
C SER A 538 7.19 -7.06 -34.17
N ASN A 539 7.09 -5.78 -33.81
CA ASN A 539 7.20 -5.32 -32.43
C ASN A 539 5.94 -5.67 -31.67
N VAL A 540 4.76 -5.48 -32.26
CA VAL A 540 3.48 -5.83 -31.62
C VAL A 540 3.43 -7.33 -31.28
N ARG A 541 3.93 -8.19 -32.16
CA ARG A 541 4.13 -9.64 -31.89
C ARG A 541 5.05 -9.90 -30.70
N ASP A 542 6.26 -9.34 -30.72
CA ASP A 542 7.23 -9.55 -29.65
C ASP A 542 6.73 -9.03 -28.30
N LEU A 543 6.15 -7.81 -28.30
CA LEU A 543 5.50 -7.20 -27.14
C LEU A 543 4.44 -8.11 -26.55
N ALA A 544 3.54 -8.64 -27.40
CA ALA A 544 2.44 -9.51 -27.01
C ALA A 544 2.92 -10.87 -26.48
N ALA A 545 3.87 -11.53 -27.18
CA ALA A 545 4.44 -12.80 -26.75
C ALA A 545 5.20 -12.70 -25.41
N GLY A 546 5.77 -11.54 -25.10
CA GLY A 546 6.45 -11.27 -23.84
C GLY A 546 5.57 -10.76 -22.68
N ARG A 547 4.23 -10.66 -22.83
CA ARG A 547 3.36 -10.13 -21.78
C ARG A 547 3.16 -11.07 -20.60
N VAL A 548 3.21 -10.50 -19.40
CA VAL A 548 2.79 -11.12 -18.13
C VAL A 548 1.26 -11.11 -18.04
N GLY A 549 0.63 -11.99 -18.81
CA GLY A 549 -0.82 -12.12 -18.91
C GLY A 549 -1.16 -13.28 -19.82
N GLY A 550 -1.33 -12.99 -21.12
CA GLY A 550 -1.73 -13.92 -22.18
C GLY A 550 -0.68 -14.96 -22.61
N GLY A 551 -0.16 -15.75 -21.67
CA GLY A 551 0.67 -16.95 -21.92
C GLY A 551 2.14 -16.85 -21.52
N GLY A 552 2.66 -15.66 -21.18
CA GLY A 552 4.08 -15.47 -20.85
C GLY A 552 4.52 -15.96 -19.46
N ASN A 553 5.72 -16.53 -19.37
CA ASN A 553 6.35 -17.01 -18.13
C ASN A 553 6.64 -15.90 -17.11
N GLY A 554 6.19 -16.10 -15.86
CA GLY A 554 6.68 -15.39 -14.67
C GLY A 554 6.50 -13.87 -14.66
N LEU A 555 7.24 -13.20 -13.76
CA LEU A 555 7.67 -11.80 -13.88
C LEU A 555 9.08 -11.70 -14.51
N SER A 556 9.86 -12.77 -14.37
CA SER A 556 11.21 -12.98 -14.87
C SER A 556 11.45 -14.44 -15.25
N PRO A 557 12.53 -14.76 -16.00
CA PRO A 557 12.98 -16.14 -16.19
C PRO A 557 13.39 -16.85 -14.89
N TYR A 558 13.60 -16.10 -13.80
CA TYR A 558 14.23 -16.57 -12.57
C TYR A 558 13.28 -16.58 -11.36
N ASP A 559 11.96 -16.49 -11.58
CA ASP A 559 10.95 -16.43 -10.51
C ASP A 559 11.11 -17.55 -9.47
N THR A 560 11.39 -18.78 -9.90
CA THR A 560 11.56 -19.96 -9.02
C THR A 560 12.75 -19.81 -8.07
N LEU A 561 13.92 -19.41 -8.59
CA LEU A 561 15.11 -19.12 -7.80
C LEU A 561 14.86 -17.92 -6.87
N THR A 562 14.23 -16.88 -7.40
CA THR A 562 13.93 -15.66 -6.65
C THR A 562 13.02 -15.95 -5.45
N ARG A 563 11.99 -16.79 -5.63
CA ARG A 563 11.11 -17.26 -4.55
C ARG A 563 11.88 -18.07 -3.50
N LYS A 564 12.64 -19.08 -3.93
CA LYS A 564 13.48 -19.94 -3.08
C LYS A 564 14.37 -19.12 -2.12
N TYR A 565 15.01 -18.07 -2.62
CA TYR A 565 15.92 -17.25 -1.82
C TYR A 565 15.24 -16.10 -1.07
N ALA A 566 14.24 -15.44 -1.65
CA ALA A 566 13.51 -14.39 -0.93
C ALA A 566 12.75 -14.95 0.28
N GLU A 567 12.11 -16.12 0.17
CA GLU A 567 11.46 -16.79 1.30
C GLU A 567 12.49 -17.15 2.40
N LYS A 568 13.63 -17.73 2.01
CA LYS A 568 14.72 -18.10 2.93
C LYS A 568 15.28 -16.93 3.75
N TYR A 569 15.25 -15.70 3.21
CA TYR A 569 15.78 -14.50 3.86
C TYR A 569 14.69 -13.49 4.28
N GLY A 570 13.41 -13.86 4.25
CA GLY A 570 12.32 -12.98 4.69
C GLY A 570 12.18 -11.69 3.86
N PHE A 571 12.10 -11.84 2.54
CA PHE A 571 11.78 -10.79 1.58
C PHE A 571 10.61 -11.22 0.67
N ASP A 572 9.85 -10.27 0.13
CA ASP A 572 8.96 -10.56 -1.01
C ASP A 572 9.80 -10.84 -2.26
N TRP A 573 9.59 -12.00 -2.88
CA TRP A 573 10.30 -12.39 -4.10
C TRP A 573 10.11 -11.37 -5.23
N ARG A 574 8.95 -10.70 -5.31
CA ARG A 574 8.66 -9.68 -6.33
C ARG A 574 9.52 -8.42 -6.14
N LEU A 575 9.87 -8.08 -4.90
CA LEU A 575 10.82 -7.00 -4.61
C LEU A 575 12.21 -7.37 -5.12
N ILE A 576 12.66 -8.61 -4.85
CA ILE A 576 13.96 -9.10 -5.34
C ILE A 576 13.96 -9.14 -6.88
N THR A 577 12.88 -9.58 -7.53
CA THR A 577 12.76 -9.51 -9.00
C THR A 577 12.78 -8.05 -9.49
N ALA A 578 12.17 -7.11 -8.77
CA ALA A 578 12.17 -5.69 -9.13
C ALA A 578 13.55 -5.03 -8.97
N GLN A 579 14.34 -5.48 -7.97
CA GLN A 579 15.75 -5.13 -7.80
C GLN A 579 16.63 -5.74 -8.89
N MET A 580 16.49 -7.04 -9.15
CA MET A 580 17.24 -7.76 -10.19
C MET A 580 17.07 -7.10 -11.56
N TYR A 581 15.85 -6.63 -11.89
CA TYR A 581 15.63 -5.86 -13.11
C TYR A 581 16.36 -4.50 -13.09
N GLN A 582 16.41 -3.80 -11.95
CA GLN A 582 17.15 -2.53 -11.82
C GLN A 582 18.65 -2.71 -12.04
N GLU A 583 19.20 -3.82 -11.56
CA GLU A 583 20.63 -4.12 -11.60
C GLU A 583 21.10 -4.65 -12.96
N SER A 584 20.36 -5.60 -13.56
CA SER A 584 20.82 -6.33 -14.76
C SER A 584 19.82 -6.37 -15.92
N ARG A 585 18.58 -5.91 -15.74
CA ARG A 585 17.43 -6.26 -16.62
C ARG A 585 17.30 -7.77 -16.89
N PHE A 586 17.68 -8.59 -15.92
CA PHE A 586 17.76 -10.06 -16.01
C PHE A 586 18.85 -10.63 -16.93
N ASP A 587 19.89 -9.87 -17.29
CA ASP A 587 21.07 -10.44 -17.98
C ASP A 587 22.08 -11.04 -16.95
N PRO A 588 22.30 -12.37 -16.93
CA PRO A 588 23.28 -12.99 -16.03
C PRO A 588 24.73 -12.67 -16.40
N ASN A 589 24.99 -12.18 -17.62
CA ASN A 589 26.32 -11.76 -18.07
C ASN A 589 26.61 -10.28 -17.79
N ALA A 590 25.64 -9.53 -17.25
CA ALA A 590 25.73 -8.09 -17.03
C ALA A 590 26.96 -7.72 -16.19
N LYS A 591 27.72 -6.72 -16.66
CA LYS A 591 28.95 -6.23 -16.02
C LYS A 591 28.93 -4.71 -16.00
N SER A 592 28.79 -4.12 -14.81
CA SER A 592 28.83 -2.68 -14.61
C SER A 592 30.25 -2.11 -14.79
N PHE A 593 30.34 -0.80 -15.07
CA PHE A 593 31.62 -0.08 -15.15
C PHE A 593 32.44 -0.16 -13.84
N ALA A 594 31.78 -0.35 -12.70
CA ALA A 594 32.44 -0.54 -11.40
C ALA A 594 33.00 -1.96 -11.18
N GLY A 595 32.71 -2.91 -12.08
CA GLY A 595 33.16 -4.30 -11.99
C GLY A 595 32.24 -5.23 -11.21
N ALA A 596 31.04 -4.77 -10.82
CA ALA A 596 29.97 -5.60 -10.29
C ALA A 596 29.36 -6.47 -11.40
N ARG A 597 28.83 -7.66 -11.07
CA ARG A 597 28.47 -8.67 -12.06
C ARG A 597 27.19 -9.45 -11.73
N GLY A 598 26.60 -10.05 -12.76
CA GLY A 598 25.51 -10.99 -12.63
C GLY A 598 24.13 -10.34 -12.47
N LEU A 599 23.11 -11.18 -12.29
CA LEU A 599 21.69 -10.78 -12.18
C LEU A 599 21.44 -9.73 -11.10
N MET A 600 22.17 -9.81 -9.98
CA MET A 600 22.05 -8.91 -8.84
C MET A 600 23.19 -7.88 -8.74
N GLN A 601 24.05 -7.75 -9.76
CA GLN A 601 25.22 -6.86 -9.79
C GLN A 601 26.06 -6.88 -8.49
N VAL A 602 26.42 -8.08 -8.03
CA VAL A 602 27.25 -8.22 -6.83
C VAL A 602 28.73 -8.00 -7.18
N MET A 603 29.44 -7.22 -6.36
CA MET A 603 30.89 -7.05 -6.49
C MET A 603 31.60 -8.39 -6.19
N PRO A 604 32.59 -8.83 -6.99
CA PRO A 604 33.26 -10.14 -6.78
C PRO A 604 33.85 -10.35 -5.38
N ARG A 605 34.36 -9.28 -4.73
CA ARG A 605 34.82 -9.33 -3.33
C ARG A 605 33.66 -9.60 -2.35
N THR A 606 32.49 -9.02 -2.60
CA THR A 606 31.27 -9.23 -1.81
C THR A 606 30.70 -10.63 -2.05
N ALA A 607 30.71 -11.12 -3.29
CA ALA A 607 30.34 -12.49 -3.62
C ALA A 607 31.18 -13.51 -2.82
N LYS A 608 32.51 -13.38 -2.86
CA LYS A 608 33.42 -14.24 -2.10
C LYS A 608 33.24 -14.13 -0.58
N PHE A 609 32.98 -12.93 -0.05
CA PHE A 609 32.65 -12.74 1.37
C PHE A 609 31.29 -13.36 1.75
N MET A 610 30.34 -13.40 0.82
CA MET A 610 29.06 -14.11 0.97
C MET A 610 29.19 -15.64 0.76
N GLY A 611 30.33 -16.14 0.26
CA GLY A 611 30.60 -17.56 0.04
C GLY A 611 30.26 -18.09 -1.36
N PHE A 612 30.27 -17.21 -2.38
CA PHE A 612 29.99 -17.55 -3.78
C PHE A 612 31.16 -17.15 -4.69
N GLU A 613 31.38 -17.91 -5.76
CA GLU A 613 32.49 -17.66 -6.69
C GLU A 613 32.03 -17.53 -8.15
N GLN A 614 30.89 -18.12 -8.54
CA GLN A 614 30.37 -18.11 -9.91
C GLN A 614 29.22 -17.11 -10.03
N ILE A 615 29.50 -15.82 -9.82
CA ILE A 615 28.45 -14.78 -9.70
C ILE A 615 27.68 -14.51 -11.01
N GLU A 616 28.20 -14.97 -12.15
CA GLU A 616 27.51 -15.02 -13.44
C GLU A 616 26.48 -16.18 -13.55
N GLU A 617 26.56 -17.23 -12.73
CA GLU A 617 25.57 -18.32 -12.71
C GLU A 617 24.28 -17.87 -11.99
N PRO A 618 23.07 -18.06 -12.56
CA PRO A 618 21.84 -17.49 -12.02
C PRO A 618 21.54 -17.81 -10.55
N GLU A 619 21.81 -19.03 -10.09
CA GLU A 619 21.53 -19.44 -8.71
C GLU A 619 22.51 -18.80 -7.71
N ASP A 620 23.82 -18.84 -7.98
CA ASP A 620 24.86 -18.15 -7.22
C ASP A 620 24.59 -16.63 -7.19
N SER A 621 24.24 -16.04 -8.34
CA SER A 621 23.98 -14.61 -8.49
C SER A 621 22.82 -14.12 -7.61
N ILE A 622 21.70 -14.85 -7.63
CA ILE A 622 20.50 -14.52 -6.86
C ILE A 622 20.74 -14.79 -5.36
N HIS A 623 21.35 -15.93 -5.00
CA HIS A 623 21.60 -16.26 -3.60
C HIS A 623 22.60 -15.28 -2.97
N ALA A 624 23.71 -14.96 -3.66
CA ALA A 624 24.66 -13.95 -3.20
C ALA A 624 24.00 -12.57 -3.04
N GLY A 625 23.18 -12.16 -4.01
CA GLY A 625 22.49 -10.87 -3.98
C GLY A 625 21.52 -10.74 -2.81
N VAL A 626 20.66 -11.74 -2.59
CA VAL A 626 19.69 -11.74 -1.48
C VAL A 626 20.37 -11.91 -0.13
N LYS A 627 21.40 -12.76 -0.02
CA LYS A 627 22.18 -12.91 1.22
C LYS A 627 22.95 -11.63 1.57
N TYR A 628 23.44 -10.90 0.58
CA TYR A 628 24.04 -9.58 0.81
C TYR A 628 23.00 -8.53 1.20
N LEU A 629 21.80 -8.56 0.61
CA LEU A 629 20.69 -7.67 1.00
C LEU A 629 20.27 -7.90 2.47
N ASP A 630 20.16 -9.15 2.90
CA ASP A 630 19.96 -9.52 4.31
C ASP A 630 21.11 -9.03 5.21
N TRP A 631 22.36 -9.28 4.82
CA TRP A 631 23.53 -8.79 5.56
C TRP A 631 23.55 -7.26 5.69
N VAL A 632 23.12 -6.52 4.66
CA VAL A 632 22.99 -5.05 4.72
C VAL A 632 21.83 -4.62 5.62
N ARG A 633 20.68 -5.32 5.56
CA ARG A 633 19.50 -5.06 6.41
C ARG A 633 19.86 -5.14 7.89
N ASN A 634 20.61 -6.18 8.26
CA ASN A 634 20.98 -6.50 9.63
C ASN A 634 22.15 -5.63 10.16
N ARG A 635 22.49 -4.55 9.46
CA ARG A 635 23.38 -3.48 9.94
C ARG A 635 22.65 -2.24 10.43
N PHE A 636 21.39 -2.06 10.05
CA PHE A 636 20.56 -0.99 10.56
C PHE A 636 20.02 -1.38 11.94
N GLU A 637 19.87 -0.39 12.81
CA GLU A 637 19.44 -0.61 14.19
C GLU A 637 18.01 -1.18 14.29
N ASP A 638 17.78 -2.04 15.26
CA ASP A 638 16.51 -2.78 15.33
C ASP A 638 15.29 -1.91 15.67
N SER A 639 15.50 -0.66 16.09
CA SER A 639 14.42 0.33 16.30
C SER A 639 14.00 1.06 15.03
N LEU A 640 14.66 0.80 13.89
CA LEU A 640 14.28 1.35 12.59
C LEU A 640 13.05 0.57 12.05
N PRO A 641 11.90 1.21 11.79
CA PRO A 641 10.67 0.54 11.36
C PRO A 641 10.91 -0.39 10.18
N PHE A 642 10.34 -1.61 10.21
CA PHE A 642 10.65 -2.67 9.24
C PHE A 642 10.47 -2.23 7.77
N ASN A 643 9.40 -1.49 7.50
CA ASN A 643 9.09 -0.93 6.18
C ASN A 643 10.14 0.10 5.70
N GLU A 644 10.61 0.99 6.58
CA GLU A 644 11.64 1.97 6.25
C GLU A 644 13.03 1.34 6.19
N ARG A 645 13.34 0.37 7.09
CA ARG A 645 14.57 -0.43 7.07
C ARG A 645 14.77 -1.11 5.72
N LEU A 646 13.70 -1.56 5.06
CA LEU A 646 13.75 -2.10 3.69
C LEU A 646 14.26 -1.08 2.66
N TRP A 647 13.77 0.16 2.72
CA TRP A 647 14.17 1.24 1.81
C TRP A 647 15.60 1.72 2.09
N PHE A 648 15.98 1.83 3.36
CA PHE A 648 17.36 2.08 3.78
C PHE A 648 18.32 0.95 3.37
N THR A 649 17.87 -0.31 3.40
CA THR A 649 18.63 -1.47 2.92
C THR A 649 18.90 -1.38 1.43
N LEU A 650 17.88 -1.06 0.62
CA LEU A 650 18.06 -0.86 -0.83
C LEU A 650 18.95 0.35 -1.13
N ALA A 651 18.81 1.46 -0.40
CA ALA A 651 19.71 2.61 -0.53
C ALA A 651 21.18 2.24 -0.20
N ALA A 652 21.38 1.41 0.82
CA ALA A 652 22.69 0.94 1.26
C ALA A 652 23.29 -0.16 0.37
N TYR A 653 22.46 -0.91 -0.35
CA TYR A 653 22.91 -1.84 -1.40
C TYR A 653 23.60 -1.07 -2.53
N ASN A 654 22.95 -0.01 -3.00
CA ASN A 654 23.43 0.82 -4.11
C ASN A 654 24.57 1.77 -3.72
N ALA A 655 24.45 2.47 -2.59
CA ALA A 655 25.36 3.56 -2.22
C ALA A 655 26.20 3.30 -0.96
N GLY A 656 26.07 2.12 -0.32
CA GLY A 656 26.76 1.79 0.91
C GLY A 656 26.11 2.37 2.17
N HIS A 657 25.92 1.52 3.17
CA HIS A 657 25.29 1.86 4.47
C HIS A 657 25.90 3.10 5.16
N GLY A 658 27.21 3.33 5.08
CA GLY A 658 27.83 4.52 5.67
C GLY A 658 27.36 5.85 5.08
N HIS A 659 27.12 5.91 3.76
CA HIS A 659 26.54 7.10 3.12
C HIS A 659 25.05 7.26 3.45
N VAL A 660 24.34 6.15 3.73
CA VAL A 660 22.96 6.20 4.24
C VAL A 660 22.94 6.76 5.67
N ASP A 661 23.84 6.35 6.57
CA ASP A 661 23.93 6.93 7.92
C ASP A 661 24.34 8.40 7.92
N ASP A 662 25.20 8.82 6.99
CA ASP A 662 25.47 10.24 6.73
C ASP A 662 24.22 11.00 6.28
N ALA A 663 23.38 10.39 5.44
CA ALA A 663 22.11 10.99 5.02
C ALA A 663 21.10 11.05 6.19
N ARG A 664 20.96 9.98 6.98
CA ARG A 664 20.07 9.91 8.17
C ARG A 664 20.49 10.91 9.24
N ARG A 665 21.79 11.09 9.46
CA ARG A 665 22.32 12.11 10.38
C ARG A 665 22.10 13.52 9.84
N LEU A 666 22.27 13.74 8.53
CA LEU A 666 21.99 15.03 7.91
C LEU A 666 20.50 15.36 7.88
N ALA A 667 19.60 14.38 7.74
CA ALA A 667 18.16 14.57 7.81
C ALA A 667 17.75 15.20 9.15
N ARG A 668 18.17 14.58 10.26
CA ARG A 668 17.95 15.12 11.63
C ARG A 668 18.56 16.52 11.79
N GLN A 669 19.75 16.79 11.22
CA GLN A 669 20.36 18.13 11.18
C GLN A 669 19.64 19.16 10.29
N GLN A 670 18.65 18.76 9.48
CA GLN A 670 17.80 19.65 8.69
C GLN A 670 16.34 19.69 9.20
N GLY A 671 16.07 19.14 10.39
CA GLY A 671 14.70 19.07 10.94
C GLY A 671 13.80 18.08 10.18
N LEU A 672 14.39 17.08 9.53
CA LEU A 672 13.70 15.98 8.87
C LEU A 672 13.87 14.70 9.71
N ASP A 673 12.96 13.76 9.54
CA ASP A 673 13.08 12.45 10.15
C ASP A 673 14.32 11.69 9.60
N GLY A 674 15.13 11.14 10.51
CA GLY A 674 16.28 10.30 10.16
C GLY A 674 15.97 8.81 10.07
N ASP A 675 14.74 8.43 10.38
CA ASP A 675 14.24 7.05 10.48
C ASP A 675 13.13 6.76 9.46
N SER A 676 12.77 7.77 8.66
CA SER A 676 12.01 7.64 7.41
C SER A 676 12.87 7.95 6.17
N TRP A 677 12.73 7.13 5.13
CA TRP A 677 13.42 7.34 3.84
C TRP A 677 12.67 8.35 2.97
N PHE A 678 11.40 8.09 2.67
CA PHE A 678 10.63 8.88 1.71
C PHE A 678 10.19 10.22 2.26
N GLY A 679 10.32 11.28 1.46
CA GLY A 679 10.04 12.65 1.92
C GLY A 679 10.99 13.17 3.00
N ASN A 680 11.90 12.35 3.54
CA ASN A 680 12.76 12.68 4.67
C ASN A 680 14.23 12.43 4.32
N THR A 681 14.80 11.26 4.66
CA THR A 681 16.24 11.01 4.45
C THR A 681 16.65 11.05 2.97
N GLU A 682 15.78 10.72 2.01
CA GLU A 682 16.08 10.86 0.59
C GLU A 682 16.42 12.32 0.20
N LYS A 683 15.83 13.32 0.87
CA LYS A 683 16.18 14.75 0.67
C LYS A 683 17.60 15.05 1.15
N ALA A 684 18.00 14.46 2.27
CA ALA A 684 19.35 14.63 2.83
C ALA A 684 20.40 13.90 1.99
N MET A 685 20.08 12.72 1.46
CA MET A 685 20.93 12.00 0.50
C MET A 685 21.25 12.85 -0.74
N LEU A 686 20.25 13.56 -1.29
CA LEU A 686 20.45 14.52 -2.39
C LEU A 686 21.32 15.76 -2.01
N LEU A 687 21.46 16.08 -0.73
CA LEU A 687 22.34 17.17 -0.26
C LEU A 687 23.80 16.72 -0.14
N LEU A 688 24.09 15.43 0.09
CA LEU A 688 25.45 14.90 0.17
C LEU A 688 26.23 14.98 -1.15
N SER A 689 25.55 15.18 -2.29
CA SER A 689 26.20 15.50 -3.57
C SER A 689 26.75 16.94 -3.65
N LYS A 690 26.53 17.78 -2.63
CA LYS A 690 26.96 19.18 -2.59
C LYS A 690 28.08 19.34 -1.58
N ASN A 691 29.24 19.86 -2.01
CA ASN A 691 30.46 20.03 -1.19
C ASN A 691 30.19 20.65 0.21
N LYS A 692 29.27 21.63 0.30
CA LYS A 692 28.82 22.25 1.56
C LYS A 692 28.47 21.23 2.66
N TYR A 693 27.84 20.12 2.29
CA TYR A 693 27.38 19.06 3.19
C TYR A 693 28.34 17.86 3.19
N ALA A 694 28.83 17.44 2.00
CA ALA A 694 29.78 16.35 1.84
C ALA A 694 31.01 16.47 2.76
N LYS A 695 31.57 17.68 2.90
CA LYS A 695 32.73 17.92 3.76
C LYS A 695 32.47 17.82 5.29
N LYS A 696 31.22 17.56 5.69
CA LYS A 696 30.79 17.29 7.08
C LYS A 696 30.25 15.86 7.26
N ALA A 697 30.20 15.08 6.17
CA ALA A 697 29.82 13.68 6.18
C ALA A 697 31.03 12.82 6.55
N ARG A 698 30.83 11.67 7.19
CA ARG A 698 31.91 10.77 7.65
C ARG A 698 32.54 10.01 6.47
N TYR A 699 31.72 9.64 5.51
CA TYR A 699 32.08 8.94 4.28
C TYR A 699 32.17 9.91 3.08
N GLY A 700 31.79 11.18 3.27
CA GLY A 700 32.08 12.27 2.34
C GLY A 700 31.03 12.47 1.24
N TYR A 701 31.50 12.66 0.01
CA TYR A 701 30.63 12.84 -1.16
C TYR A 701 29.98 11.53 -1.58
N VAL A 702 28.68 11.58 -1.88
CA VAL A 702 27.98 10.54 -2.65
C VAL A 702 27.12 11.21 -3.71
N ARG A 703 26.99 10.57 -4.87
CA ARG A 703 26.08 11.00 -5.94
C ARG A 703 24.63 10.58 -5.61
N GLY A 704 24.11 11.08 -4.49
CA GLY A 704 22.86 10.67 -3.85
C GLY A 704 21.58 10.68 -4.69
N ILE A 705 21.60 11.20 -5.93
CA ILE A 705 20.51 10.95 -6.89
C ILE A 705 20.45 9.47 -7.33
N GLU A 706 21.56 8.75 -7.35
CA GLU A 706 21.61 7.32 -7.71
C GLU A 706 20.84 6.44 -6.71
N PRO A 707 21.14 6.41 -5.39
CA PRO A 707 20.36 5.63 -4.44
C PRO A 707 18.91 6.10 -4.31
N VAL A 708 18.64 7.40 -4.47
CA VAL A 708 17.27 7.94 -4.41
C VAL A 708 16.44 7.50 -5.61
N SER A 709 16.98 7.52 -6.83
CA SER A 709 16.29 6.95 -8.00
C SER A 709 16.17 5.43 -7.88
N TYR A 710 17.25 4.73 -7.55
CA TYR A 710 17.30 3.27 -7.38
C TYR A 710 16.18 2.75 -6.47
N VAL A 711 16.02 3.31 -5.26
CA VAL A 711 14.96 2.91 -4.32
C VAL A 711 13.56 3.26 -4.85
N ARG A 712 13.39 4.41 -5.53
CA ARG A 712 12.11 4.84 -6.10
C ARG A 712 11.68 3.96 -7.29
N ASP A 713 12.60 3.60 -8.16
CA ASP A 713 12.35 2.80 -9.35
C ASP A 713 12.01 1.36 -8.95
N ILE A 714 12.76 0.78 -8.01
CA ILE A 714 12.47 -0.54 -7.43
C ILE A 714 11.11 -0.54 -6.73
N ARG A 715 10.78 0.49 -5.92
CA ARG A 715 9.45 0.59 -5.28
C ARG A 715 8.32 0.66 -6.31
N THR A 716 8.50 1.43 -7.38
CA THR A 716 7.49 1.58 -8.44
C THR A 716 7.30 0.26 -9.19
N ARG A 717 8.39 -0.41 -9.55
CA ARG A 717 8.37 -1.72 -10.23
C ARG A 717 7.81 -2.84 -9.34
N TYR A 718 8.17 -2.88 -8.06
CA TYR A 718 7.65 -3.86 -7.11
C TYR A 718 6.13 -3.75 -6.92
N ARG A 719 5.56 -2.54 -6.83
CA ARG A 719 4.12 -2.34 -6.79
C ARG A 719 3.43 -2.89 -8.05
N ALA A 720 3.91 -2.51 -9.24
CA ALA A 720 3.38 -3.03 -10.48
C ALA A 720 3.46 -4.57 -10.58
N TYR A 721 4.59 -5.14 -10.18
CA TYR A 721 4.79 -6.59 -10.08
C TYR A 721 3.84 -7.25 -9.08
N ALA A 722 3.44 -6.54 -8.03
CA ALA A 722 2.52 -7.02 -7.03
C ALA A 722 1.09 -7.09 -7.57
N ASP A 723 0.60 -5.97 -8.10
CA ASP A 723 -0.74 -5.81 -8.65
C ASP A 723 -1.00 -6.84 -9.76
N ILE A 724 -0.05 -6.96 -10.70
CA ILE A 724 -0.13 -7.89 -11.84
C ILE A 724 -0.05 -9.35 -11.38
N ALA A 725 0.80 -9.67 -10.40
CA ALA A 725 0.86 -11.03 -9.84
C ALA A 725 -0.40 -11.40 -9.04
N GLU A 726 -1.17 -10.43 -8.55
CA GLU A 726 -2.40 -10.66 -7.80
C GLU A 726 -3.64 -10.75 -8.70
N LYS A 727 -3.73 -9.98 -9.79
CA LYS A 727 -4.72 -10.25 -10.85
C LYS A 727 -4.57 -11.65 -11.45
N ARG A 728 -3.32 -12.13 -11.65
CA ARG A 728 -3.08 -13.54 -12.06
C ARG A 728 -3.61 -14.56 -11.04
N LEU A 729 -3.37 -14.36 -9.75
CA LEU A 729 -3.79 -15.29 -8.70
C LEU A 729 -5.31 -15.28 -8.43
N SER A 730 -6.00 -14.18 -8.71
CA SER A 730 -7.47 -14.11 -8.64
C SER A 730 -8.12 -14.71 -9.89
N GLY A 731 -7.66 -14.36 -11.10
CA GLY A 731 -8.17 -14.92 -12.36
C GLY A 731 -8.06 -16.45 -12.43
N THR A 732 -7.00 -17.05 -11.85
CA THR A 732 -6.86 -18.53 -11.76
C THR A 732 -7.84 -19.18 -10.75
N GLN A 733 -8.79 -18.44 -10.19
CA GLN A 733 -9.90 -18.99 -9.40
C GLN A 733 -11.24 -19.01 -10.18
N GLY A 734 -11.26 -18.52 -11.42
CA GLY A 734 -12.41 -18.62 -12.33
C GLY A 734 -12.57 -20.02 -12.94
N THR A 735 -13.83 -20.42 -13.15
CA THR A 735 -14.28 -21.52 -14.02
C THR A 735 -13.52 -22.85 -14.00
N ALA A 736 -13.94 -23.74 -13.09
CA ALA A 736 -13.99 -25.18 -13.34
C ALA A 736 -15.19 -25.79 -12.61
N ALA A 737 -16.37 -25.68 -13.21
CA ALA A 737 -17.65 -26.14 -12.62
C ALA A 737 -17.95 -27.64 -12.86
N ASP A 738 -16.94 -28.44 -13.20
CA ASP A 738 -16.95 -29.90 -13.08
C ASP A 738 -15.56 -30.40 -12.65
N GLY A 739 -15.52 -31.50 -11.88
CA GLY A 739 -14.38 -31.94 -11.07
C GLY A 739 -13.28 -32.67 -11.84
N ARG A 740 -12.81 -32.15 -12.98
CA ARG A 740 -11.77 -32.79 -13.81
C ARG A 740 -10.50 -31.95 -13.93
N LEU A 741 -9.36 -32.56 -13.59
CA LEU A 741 -8.03 -31.99 -13.78
C LEU A 741 -7.69 -31.90 -15.28
N VAL A 742 -7.68 -30.69 -15.83
CA VAL A 742 -7.10 -30.44 -17.15
C VAL A 742 -5.58 -30.32 -17.01
N GLN A 743 -4.86 -31.33 -17.49
CA GLN A 743 -3.42 -31.19 -17.72
C GLN A 743 -3.21 -30.27 -18.93
N VAL A 744 -2.67 -29.06 -18.70
CA VAL A 744 -2.13 -28.23 -19.78
C VAL A 744 -0.85 -28.88 -20.29
N ALA A 745 -0.97 -29.68 -21.34
CA ALA A 745 0.17 -30.36 -21.94
C ALA A 745 1.10 -29.37 -22.65
N SER A 746 2.36 -29.30 -22.22
CA SER A 746 3.40 -28.49 -22.87
C SER A 746 3.85 -29.15 -24.18
N ALA A 747 3.11 -28.89 -25.25
CA ALA A 747 3.46 -29.32 -26.61
C ALA A 747 4.70 -28.55 -27.10
N ALA A 748 5.88 -29.14 -26.92
CA ALA A 748 7.13 -28.60 -27.45
C ALA A 748 7.32 -29.02 -28.92
N ARG A 749 7.26 -28.06 -29.84
CA ARG A 749 7.86 -28.08 -31.19
C ARG A 749 7.91 -26.68 -31.78
#